data_AF-A0A257Y290-F1
#
_entry.id   AF-A0A257Y290-F1
#
_cell.length_a   1.000
_cell.length_b   1.000
_cell.length_c   1.000
_cell.angle_alpha   90.00
_cell.angle_beta   90.00
_cell.angle_gamma   90.00
#
_symmetry.space_group_name_H-M   'P 1'
#
loop_
_entity.id
_entity.type
_entity.pdbx_description
1 polymer ?
#
loop_
_entity_poly.entity_id
_entity_poly.type
_entity_poly.pdbx_seq_one_letter_code
_entity_poly.pdbx_strand_id
1 'polypeptide(L)'
;MRRQATLSGNPLNKHSLKPLAACMAAMFGVASLNAWGAPPVTPPVQNQNSPQQGTATPTPSASPILATRPMTSVFPPQPKEFPGIAWGSFLLYPEVTLSATFDDNIYAERPYTANRTNVTEDVIYTLSPSLELKSNWKRHAFNLDLGADFDRYRKHDAESVDDYWLGFDGHFDLNAQTNLFGGARHSRDHEDRSTPGSDVTQIEPTRYDHEEAHLGVAHSFGALHLRAGGTWDQYDYKDGALSSGAVVDTDYRDHVLSSLGVRLGYVLSPRYEIFGQLATDVREYDNLIPSQSYNRDSSGTRAAAGLKFTLQPQRLTGEVFGGVMRQDYDHSDFSDLSKPYFGALAVWKPVSHVTATGFIDRSLEETTVFSGADYASGSVDTTYGFEVERRLTSKLSVNGRAAYTRSDFQNFDRLDTIIDAGAGLRYYVMPQVFVGADLRIIDRDSNDLAAQYSRNQVLVSVGYTPARNRDYSIFPEQEAGAPAAPRTPGIFSGFYAGAQLGHGGLTTATFGPRDGGGFDDANMGGLGVSYGLFAGWNTEISNWVLGLEIDAGDSNADWYHKKDKGTAPTVYVEKDGSVGLSARVGYLLDGGLLYGKLGAVKTDFHTYDTDNNNVPGAADQKQSETGTRIGLGLEIPASRNLFVRTDYSYTRYDDYGVTYQTLIDGAVTESFETSDAVFSLGLGWRFGGNRPQMAARSATELRGPYLGAQLGHGTLGTELTGVHNTVSAPAAFTGDFAKTGFTGGFFAGYGYTLSQVYVGLELEAEAANFGWSHERVAGGGSGGRDFAVDKRGGYGASLRVGYVLPNGGLLYGRVGAVETRFNTFYARGPNTPVDRSDTLDGTRFGLGAEITASENSFVRMDYSYTRYSDSVDLLSNPVGDPDDMRFENSESLVRLGLGFRF
;
A
#
# COMPACT_ATOMS: atom_id res chain seq x y z
N MET A 1 80.57 3.33 6.83
CA MET A 1 81.53 3.44 7.96
C MET A 1 81.10 4.62 8.82
N ARG A 2 80.58 4.39 10.06
CA ARG A 2 79.95 5.43 10.93
C ARG A 2 78.65 6.02 10.34
N ARG A 3 77.67 6.55 11.10
CA ARG A 3 77.39 6.50 12.56
C ARG A 3 75.89 6.77 12.84
N GLN A 4 75.38 6.16 13.92
CA GLN A 4 74.43 6.64 14.97
C GLN A 4 73.43 7.80 14.70
N ALA A 5 72.24 7.88 15.33
CA ALA A 5 71.39 6.92 16.08
C ALA A 5 70.10 7.62 16.58
N THR A 6 69.02 6.86 16.87
CA THR A 6 67.88 7.17 17.81
C THR A 6 67.00 8.42 17.52
N LEU A 7 65.69 8.48 17.85
CA LEU A 7 64.86 7.73 18.81
C LEU A 7 63.38 7.61 18.34
N SER A 8 62.68 6.60 18.90
CA SER A 8 61.22 6.30 18.93
C SER A 8 60.16 7.24 18.31
N GLY A 9 59.21 6.65 17.56
CA GLY A 9 57.87 7.20 17.27
C GLY A 9 57.17 6.47 16.11
N ASN A 10 56.21 5.58 16.39
CA ASN A 10 55.48 4.77 15.39
C ASN A 10 54.00 5.26 15.27
N PRO A 11 53.19 4.80 14.28
CA PRO A 11 53.04 5.49 13.00
C PRO A 11 51.60 6.01 12.76
N LEU A 12 51.39 6.71 11.63
CA LEU A 12 50.09 7.27 11.23
C LEU A 12 49.57 6.67 9.90
N ASN A 13 48.24 6.64 9.75
CA ASN A 13 47.48 5.87 8.76
C ASN A 13 47.64 6.31 7.30
N LYS A 14 47.51 5.32 6.39
CA LYS A 14 46.75 5.36 5.11
C LYS A 14 46.74 3.94 4.51
N HIS A 15 45.67 3.15 4.64
CA HIS A 15 44.39 3.20 3.89
C HIS A 15 44.53 2.89 2.39
N SER A 16 44.07 1.69 2.00
CA SER A 16 43.50 1.44 0.68
C SER A 16 42.51 0.25 0.72
N LEU A 17 41.24 0.56 0.42
CA LEU A 17 40.22 -0.31 -0.21
C LEU A 17 39.67 -1.55 0.54
N LYS A 18 38.40 -1.40 0.96
CA LYS A 18 37.24 -2.27 0.61
C LYS A 18 37.11 -3.69 1.21
N PRO A 19 35.87 -4.26 1.27
CA PRO A 19 34.57 -3.61 1.55
C PRO A 19 33.55 -4.50 2.33
N LEU A 20 32.29 -4.03 2.37
CA LEU A 20 31.02 -4.78 2.49
C LEU A 20 30.58 -5.35 3.85
N ALA A 21 29.26 -5.29 4.06
CA ALA A 21 28.51 -5.64 5.26
C ALA A 21 26.99 -5.73 4.94
N ALA A 22 26.32 -6.81 5.39
CA ALA A 22 24.87 -7.12 5.52
C ALA A 22 24.68 -8.67 5.67
N CYS A 23 23.63 -9.32 6.22
CA CYS A 23 22.59 -9.13 7.29
C CYS A 23 21.93 -10.55 7.50
N MET A 24 20.77 -10.94 8.09
CA MET A 24 19.67 -10.65 9.09
C MET A 24 18.86 -9.33 9.25
N ALA A 25 17.52 -9.48 9.15
CA ALA A 25 16.52 -9.12 10.18
C ALA A 25 15.42 -10.20 10.30
N ALA A 26 14.40 -9.95 11.14
CA ALA A 26 13.32 -10.86 11.58
C ALA A 26 13.71 -11.76 12.77
N MET A 27 13.13 -11.44 13.94
CA MET A 27 12.65 -12.27 15.07
C MET A 27 12.06 -11.33 16.15
N PHE A 28 11.45 -11.89 17.21
CA PHE A 28 10.97 -11.21 18.44
C PHE A 28 9.58 -10.55 18.39
N GLY A 29 8.54 -11.28 17.99
CA GLY A 29 7.17 -10.78 18.13
C GLY A 29 6.73 -10.55 19.59
N VAL A 30 5.45 -10.18 19.74
CA VAL A 30 4.77 -10.01 21.03
C VAL A 30 3.32 -10.48 20.85
N ALA A 31 2.84 -11.53 21.54
CA ALA A 31 1.39 -11.80 21.51
C ALA A 31 0.64 -10.78 22.37
N SER A 32 0.35 -9.64 21.77
CA SER A 32 -1.04 -9.20 21.69
C SER A 32 -1.87 -10.28 20.97
N LEU A 33 -3.20 -10.29 21.19
CA LEU A 33 -4.00 -11.46 20.79
C LEU A 33 -4.05 -11.70 19.27
N ASN A 34 -3.52 -12.86 18.87
CA ASN A 34 -3.71 -13.53 17.59
C ASN A 34 -3.14 -12.80 16.37
N ALA A 35 -2.14 -13.40 15.74
CA ALA A 35 -2.16 -13.60 14.28
C ALA A 35 -1.41 -14.89 13.93
N TRP A 36 -1.75 -15.46 12.78
CA TRP A 36 -0.90 -16.39 12.03
C TRP A 36 -0.50 -15.67 10.73
N GLY A 37 0.49 -16.20 10.00
CA GLY A 37 0.55 -15.93 8.56
C GLY A 37 -0.80 -16.21 7.92
N ALA A 38 -1.21 -15.38 6.95
CA ALA A 38 -2.45 -15.62 6.23
C ALA A 38 -2.27 -16.92 5.43
N PRO A 39 -3.13 -17.92 5.67
CA PRO A 39 -4.37 -17.92 4.91
C PRO A 39 -5.56 -18.05 5.91
N PRO A 40 -6.71 -18.72 5.67
CA PRO A 40 -7.96 -18.06 6.08
C PRO A 40 -8.40 -18.44 7.50
N VAL A 41 -8.04 -17.61 8.48
CA VAL A 41 -8.89 -16.95 9.50
C VAL A 41 -10.23 -17.64 9.89
N THR A 42 -10.46 -18.10 11.14
CA THR A 42 -11.68 -18.83 11.63
C THR A 42 -12.84 -18.02 12.32
N PRO A 43 -14.06 -18.59 12.52
CA PRO A 43 -15.30 -17.84 12.84
C PRO A 43 -15.67 -17.75 14.34
N PRO A 44 -16.60 -16.83 14.69
CA PRO A 44 -17.19 -16.74 16.03
C PRO A 44 -18.30 -17.77 16.28
N VAL A 45 -18.33 -18.33 17.49
CA VAL A 45 -19.46 -19.15 17.98
C VAL A 45 -20.67 -18.27 18.28
N GLN A 46 -21.74 -18.39 17.49
CA GLN A 46 -23.05 -17.82 17.83
C GLN A 46 -23.82 -18.73 18.79
N ASN A 47 -24.08 -18.25 20.01
CA ASN A 47 -25.12 -18.82 20.87
C ASN A 47 -26.50 -18.48 20.29
N GLN A 48 -27.27 -19.50 19.91
CA GLN A 48 -28.68 -19.32 19.56
C GLN A 48 -29.51 -19.06 20.83
N ASN A 49 -30.30 -18.00 20.83
CA ASN A 49 -31.17 -17.65 21.97
C ASN A 49 -32.41 -18.56 22.06
N SER A 50 -32.67 -19.08 23.25
CA SER A 50 -34.01 -19.40 23.75
C SER A 50 -34.02 -19.33 25.28
N PRO A 51 -35.12 -18.87 25.92
CA PRO A 51 -35.03 -18.29 27.26
C PRO A 51 -35.23 -19.31 28.39
N GLN A 52 -34.30 -19.33 29.35
CA GLN A 52 -34.59 -19.80 30.71
C GLN A 52 -33.73 -19.07 31.76
N GLN A 53 -34.29 -18.86 32.95
CA GLN A 53 -33.63 -18.17 34.05
C GLN A 53 -32.56 -19.08 34.69
N GLY A 54 -31.33 -18.58 34.80
CA GLY A 54 -30.26 -19.25 35.54
C GLY A 54 -29.10 -18.30 35.80
N THR A 55 -28.72 -18.11 37.07
CA THR A 55 -27.59 -17.28 37.47
C THR A 55 -26.28 -18.05 37.27
N ALA A 56 -25.75 -18.01 36.04
CA ALA A 56 -24.41 -18.49 35.71
C ALA A 56 -23.54 -17.31 35.28
N THR A 57 -22.42 -17.11 35.98
CA THR A 57 -21.41 -16.11 35.61
C THR A 57 -20.83 -16.46 34.23
N PRO A 58 -20.70 -15.52 33.28
CA PRO A 58 -20.05 -15.81 32.00
C PRO A 58 -18.56 -16.09 32.25
N THR A 59 -18.11 -17.31 32.01
CA THR A 59 -16.68 -17.66 32.02
C THR A 59 -15.98 -16.87 30.92
N PRO A 60 -14.97 -16.04 31.22
CA PRO A 60 -14.26 -15.30 30.20
C PRO A 60 -13.41 -16.24 29.34
N SER A 61 -13.60 -16.21 28.03
CA SER A 61 -12.67 -16.79 27.06
C SER A 61 -11.31 -16.09 27.22
N ALA A 62 -10.35 -16.79 27.83
CA ALA A 62 -9.15 -16.16 28.39
C ALA A 62 -8.07 -15.91 27.33
N SER A 63 -7.72 -14.63 27.14
CA SER A 63 -6.62 -14.16 26.30
C SER A 63 -5.28 -14.88 26.58
N PRO A 64 -4.51 -15.29 25.57
CA PRO A 64 -3.14 -15.78 25.72
C PRO A 64 -2.21 -14.87 26.54
N ILE A 65 -1.08 -15.43 26.97
CA ILE A 65 0.12 -14.66 27.32
C ILE A 65 0.94 -14.48 26.04
N LEU A 66 1.81 -13.46 26.02
CA LEU A 66 2.75 -13.14 24.96
C LEU A 66 3.48 -14.40 24.44
N ALA A 67 3.39 -14.62 23.13
CA ALA A 67 4.07 -15.63 22.31
C ALA A 67 4.48 -14.96 20.99
N THR A 68 5.69 -15.17 20.51
CA THR A 68 6.47 -14.05 19.95
C THR A 68 6.78 -14.19 18.46
N ARG A 69 5.74 -14.20 17.61
CA ARG A 69 5.88 -14.38 16.16
C ARG A 69 6.20 -13.08 15.38
N PRO A 70 7.16 -13.09 14.44
CA PRO A 70 7.23 -12.09 13.38
C PRO A 70 6.00 -12.22 12.45
N MET A 71 5.64 -11.14 11.72
CA MET A 71 4.48 -11.15 10.81
C MET A 71 4.77 -10.41 9.49
N THR A 72 4.40 -11.02 8.36
CA THR A 72 4.41 -10.39 7.02
C THR A 72 3.24 -9.40 6.80
N SER A 73 2.30 -9.34 7.74
CA SER A 73 1.20 -8.37 7.80
C SER A 73 1.03 -7.87 9.23
N VAL A 74 1.11 -6.56 9.42
CA VAL A 74 0.95 -5.91 10.74
C VAL A 74 -0.50 -5.86 11.24
N PHE A 75 -1.47 -6.29 10.43
CA PHE A 75 -2.91 -6.16 10.75
C PHE A 75 -3.46 -7.39 11.49
N PRO A 76 -4.26 -7.20 12.57
CA PRO A 76 -4.95 -8.30 13.24
C PRO A 76 -5.88 -9.10 12.31
N PRO A 77 -6.02 -10.42 12.50
CA PRO A 77 -6.88 -11.26 11.68
C PRO A 77 -8.37 -10.93 11.90
N GLN A 78 -9.14 -10.98 10.82
CA GLN A 78 -10.61 -10.84 10.81
C GLN A 78 -11.30 -12.08 11.45
N PRO A 79 -12.65 -12.19 11.39
CA PRO A 79 -13.39 -13.42 11.73
C PRO A 79 -14.04 -14.09 10.49
N LYS A 80 -13.89 -15.41 10.34
CA LYS A 80 -14.46 -16.19 9.20
C LYS A 80 -15.97 -16.01 9.07
N GLU A 81 -16.43 -16.01 7.83
CA GLU A 81 -17.82 -15.74 7.45
C GLU A 81 -18.63 -17.03 7.18
N PHE A 82 -18.42 -18.09 7.97
CA PHE A 82 -19.19 -19.35 7.86
C PHE A 82 -19.21 -20.19 9.15
N PRO A 83 -20.22 -21.07 9.37
CA PRO A 83 -20.41 -21.75 10.66
C PRO A 83 -19.53 -23.00 10.88
N GLY A 84 -18.92 -23.55 9.82
CA GLY A 84 -18.12 -24.78 9.87
C GLY A 84 -18.92 -26.05 9.55
N ILE A 85 -18.21 -27.11 9.16
CA ILE A 85 -18.78 -28.44 8.89
C ILE A 85 -18.74 -29.25 10.19
N ALA A 86 -19.90 -29.68 10.69
CA ALA A 86 -19.96 -30.53 11.88
C ALA A 86 -19.40 -31.93 11.60
N TRP A 87 -18.33 -32.31 12.29
CA TRP A 87 -17.68 -33.62 12.21
C TRP A 87 -17.56 -34.24 13.61
N GLY A 88 -18.63 -34.91 14.03
CA GLY A 88 -18.72 -35.53 15.36
C GLY A 88 -18.62 -34.50 16.48
N SER A 89 -17.56 -34.59 17.30
CA SER A 89 -17.28 -33.67 18.40
C SER A 89 -16.40 -32.47 18.00
N PHE A 90 -16.30 -32.18 16.70
CA PHE A 90 -15.54 -31.07 16.13
C PHE A 90 -16.33 -30.30 15.06
N LEU A 91 -15.82 -29.11 14.72
CA LEU A 91 -16.21 -28.26 13.60
C LEU A 91 -14.98 -28.09 12.70
N LEU A 92 -15.15 -28.40 11.40
CA LEU A 92 -14.09 -28.36 10.39
C LEU A 92 -14.27 -27.11 9.51
N TYR A 93 -13.18 -26.39 9.25
CA TYR A 93 -13.18 -25.12 8.51
C TYR A 93 -12.21 -25.13 7.31
N PRO A 94 -12.35 -26.09 6.37
CA PRO A 94 -11.50 -26.15 5.19
C PRO A 94 -11.70 -24.92 4.32
N GLU A 95 -10.62 -24.42 3.73
CA GLU A 95 -10.64 -23.38 2.71
C GLU A 95 -9.53 -23.63 1.69
N VAL A 96 -9.77 -23.28 0.43
CA VAL A 96 -8.72 -23.27 -0.60
C VAL A 96 -8.88 -21.99 -1.39
N THR A 97 -7.82 -21.18 -1.46
CA THR A 97 -7.76 -19.99 -2.32
C THR A 97 -6.69 -20.18 -3.38
N LEU A 98 -6.97 -19.69 -4.59
CA LEU A 98 -5.99 -19.50 -5.67
C LEU A 98 -5.97 -18.01 -6.00
N SER A 99 -4.80 -17.40 -6.06
CA SER A 99 -4.63 -15.99 -6.39
C SER A 99 -3.55 -15.74 -7.43
N ALA A 100 -3.64 -14.57 -8.05
CA ALA A 100 -2.57 -13.95 -8.81
C ALA A 100 -2.31 -12.55 -8.23
N THR A 101 -1.07 -12.29 -7.84
CA THR A 101 -0.58 -11.00 -7.36
C THR A 101 0.30 -10.40 -8.44
N PHE A 102 0.00 -9.20 -8.94
CA PHE A 102 1.01 -8.38 -9.63
C PHE A 102 1.78 -7.58 -8.59
N ASP A 103 3.10 -7.59 -8.67
CA ASP A 103 4.03 -6.90 -7.79
C ASP A 103 5.03 -6.13 -8.64
N ASP A 104 5.20 -4.82 -8.39
CA ASP A 104 6.08 -3.95 -9.18
C ASP A 104 7.54 -3.91 -8.69
N ASN A 105 7.84 -4.49 -7.52
CA ASN A 105 9.16 -4.43 -6.91
C ASN A 105 9.42 -5.65 -6.01
N ILE A 106 9.59 -6.83 -6.62
CA ILE A 106 9.72 -8.10 -5.89
C ILE A 106 10.94 -8.11 -4.95
N TYR A 107 12.05 -7.50 -5.37
CA TYR A 107 13.28 -7.42 -4.58
C TYR A 107 13.26 -6.32 -3.50
N ALA A 108 12.21 -5.49 -3.44
CA ALA A 108 12.11 -4.34 -2.54
C ALA A 108 13.31 -3.38 -2.65
N GLU A 109 13.76 -3.14 -3.88
CA GLU A 109 14.89 -2.27 -4.18
C GLU A 109 14.47 -0.81 -4.29
N ARG A 110 15.43 0.10 -4.08
CA ARG A 110 15.32 1.48 -4.53
C ARG A 110 15.69 1.56 -6.02
N PRO A 111 14.87 2.17 -6.88
CA PRO A 111 15.25 2.36 -8.28
C PRO A 111 16.49 3.28 -8.41
N TYR A 112 17.20 3.16 -9.53
CA TYR A 112 18.29 4.04 -9.98
C TYR A 112 19.60 4.09 -9.14
N THR A 113 19.80 3.22 -8.15
CA THR A 113 20.89 3.35 -7.14
C THR A 113 22.34 3.42 -7.66
N ALA A 114 22.68 2.84 -8.82
CA ALA A 114 24.02 3.00 -9.42
C ALA A 114 24.13 2.62 -10.91
N ASN A 115 23.37 1.63 -11.39
CA ASN A 115 23.43 1.14 -12.77
C ASN A 115 22.07 0.63 -13.26
N ARG A 116 21.33 1.45 -14.02
CA ARG A 116 20.27 1.02 -14.95
C ARG A 116 19.28 -0.04 -14.43
N THR A 117 18.66 0.21 -13.28
CA THR A 117 17.56 -0.63 -12.77
C THR A 117 16.29 0.19 -12.57
N ASN A 118 15.32 -0.06 -13.46
CA ASN A 118 13.91 -0.06 -13.07
C ASN A 118 13.72 -1.18 -12.02
N VAL A 119 12.79 -0.99 -11.08
CA VAL A 119 12.43 -2.05 -10.12
C VAL A 119 11.86 -3.29 -10.85
N THR A 120 12.10 -4.47 -10.27
CA THR A 120 11.76 -5.74 -10.93
C THR A 120 10.31 -6.14 -10.67
N GLU A 121 9.48 -6.08 -11.72
CA GLU A 121 8.07 -6.48 -11.69
C GLU A 121 7.82 -7.95 -12.07
N ASP A 122 6.86 -8.60 -11.40
CA ASP A 122 6.32 -9.88 -11.85
C ASP A 122 4.86 -10.15 -11.45
N VAL A 123 4.35 -11.33 -11.85
CA VAL A 123 3.10 -11.92 -11.37
C VAL A 123 3.43 -13.19 -10.59
N ILE A 124 2.95 -13.26 -9.36
CA ILE A 124 3.07 -14.39 -8.44
C ILE A 124 1.73 -15.13 -8.43
N TYR A 125 1.75 -16.45 -8.54
CA TYR A 125 0.57 -17.31 -8.38
C TYR A 125 0.66 -18.06 -7.05
N THR A 126 -0.25 -17.76 -6.12
CA THR A 126 -0.32 -18.38 -4.79
C THR A 126 -1.44 -19.41 -4.75
N LEU A 127 -1.16 -20.62 -4.26
CA LEU A 127 -2.16 -21.62 -3.91
C LEU A 127 -2.18 -21.85 -2.39
N SER A 128 -3.28 -21.46 -1.74
CA SER A 128 -3.44 -21.41 -0.28
C SER A 128 -4.50 -22.42 0.24
N PRO A 129 -4.19 -23.71 0.39
CA PRO A 129 -5.04 -24.66 1.10
C PRO A 129 -4.87 -24.53 2.62
N SER A 130 -5.97 -24.49 3.37
CA SER A 130 -5.93 -24.63 4.84
C SER A 130 -7.04 -25.52 5.39
N LEU A 131 -6.79 -26.06 6.57
CA LEU A 131 -7.71 -26.87 7.34
C LEU A 131 -7.59 -26.53 8.83
N GLU A 132 -8.69 -26.07 9.41
CA GLU A 132 -8.77 -25.85 10.86
C GLU A 132 -9.89 -26.71 11.47
N LEU A 133 -9.64 -27.29 12.64
CA LEU A 133 -10.49 -28.25 13.33
C LEU A 133 -10.65 -27.81 14.79
N LYS A 134 -11.84 -27.31 15.18
CA LYS A 134 -12.12 -26.90 16.57
C LYS A 134 -13.05 -27.87 17.26
N SER A 135 -12.74 -28.25 18.49
CA SER A 135 -13.64 -29.07 19.31
C SER A 135 -14.94 -28.33 19.62
N ASN A 136 -16.07 -29.02 19.62
CA ASN A 136 -17.38 -28.47 20.02
C ASN A 136 -17.74 -28.80 21.50
N TRP A 137 -16.72 -29.07 22.32
CA TRP A 137 -16.86 -29.53 23.69
C TRP A 137 -17.31 -28.40 24.64
N LYS A 138 -17.99 -28.77 25.74
CA LYS A 138 -18.63 -27.82 26.66
C LYS A 138 -17.75 -27.27 27.80
N ARG A 139 -16.45 -27.62 27.83
CA ARG A 139 -15.58 -27.37 29.01
C ARG A 139 -14.12 -27.24 28.61
N HIS A 140 -13.55 -28.30 28.06
CA HIS A 140 -12.21 -28.29 27.49
C HIS A 140 -12.29 -27.78 26.04
N ALA A 141 -11.21 -27.25 25.50
CA ALA A 141 -11.08 -27.05 24.06
C ALA A 141 -9.81 -27.72 23.53
N PHE A 142 -9.88 -28.16 22.28
CA PHE A 142 -8.74 -28.53 21.45
C PHE A 142 -8.98 -27.96 20.05
N ASN A 143 -7.95 -27.33 19.50
CA ASN A 143 -7.90 -26.83 18.13
C ASN A 143 -6.68 -27.44 17.42
N LEU A 144 -6.80 -27.66 16.12
CA LEU A 144 -5.73 -28.06 15.23
C LEU A 144 -5.82 -27.17 13.98
N ASP A 145 -4.70 -26.59 13.56
CA ASP A 145 -4.57 -25.80 12.35
C ASP A 145 -3.45 -26.33 11.46
N LEU A 146 -3.67 -26.32 10.15
CA LEU A 146 -2.63 -26.54 9.17
C LEU A 146 -2.97 -25.85 7.85
N GLY A 147 -1.95 -25.63 7.05
CA GLY A 147 -2.07 -25.20 5.68
C GLY A 147 -0.70 -25.04 5.04
N ALA A 148 -0.73 -24.51 3.83
CA ALA A 148 0.46 -24.13 3.09
C ALA A 148 0.11 -22.96 2.15
N ASP A 149 1.14 -22.25 1.72
CA ASP A 149 1.06 -21.23 0.68
C ASP A 149 2.18 -21.50 -0.33
N PHE A 150 1.76 -21.92 -1.53
CA PHE A 150 2.67 -22.29 -2.61
C PHE A 150 2.77 -21.14 -3.61
N ASP A 151 3.82 -20.32 -3.50
CA ASP A 151 4.04 -19.15 -4.35
C ASP A 151 4.89 -19.50 -5.57
N ARG A 152 4.41 -19.11 -6.76
CA ARG A 152 5.06 -19.38 -8.04
C ARG A 152 5.17 -18.12 -8.88
N TYR A 153 6.39 -17.60 -8.96
CA TYR A 153 6.74 -16.45 -9.78
C TYR A 153 6.77 -16.83 -11.27
N ARG A 154 6.26 -15.95 -12.12
CA ARG A 154 6.04 -16.22 -13.56
C ARG A 154 7.30 -16.03 -14.41
N LYS A 155 8.20 -15.12 -14.03
CA LYS A 155 9.49 -14.85 -14.68
C LYS A 155 10.68 -15.26 -13.80
N HIS A 156 10.57 -15.09 -12.48
CA HIS A 156 11.67 -15.25 -11.51
C HIS A 156 11.48 -16.50 -10.66
N ASP A 157 11.56 -17.68 -11.28
CA ASP A 157 11.20 -18.95 -10.63
C ASP A 157 12.01 -19.28 -9.37
N ALA A 158 13.24 -18.76 -9.24
CA ALA A 158 14.06 -18.84 -8.03
C ALA A 158 13.49 -18.14 -6.78
N GLU A 159 12.59 -17.16 -6.94
CA GLU A 159 11.85 -16.54 -5.83
C GLU A 159 10.70 -17.43 -5.31
N SER A 160 10.44 -18.59 -5.93
CA SER A 160 9.35 -19.48 -5.52
C SER A 160 9.60 -20.13 -4.16
N VAL A 161 8.56 -20.13 -3.32
CA VAL A 161 8.59 -20.64 -1.95
C VAL A 161 7.41 -21.58 -1.67
N ASP A 162 7.62 -22.46 -0.69
CA ASP A 162 6.69 -23.50 -0.24
C ASP A 162 6.55 -23.39 1.28
N ASP A 163 5.81 -22.39 1.74
CA ASP A 163 5.61 -22.12 3.15
C ASP A 163 4.46 -23.00 3.69
N TYR A 164 4.59 -23.52 4.91
CA TYR A 164 3.59 -24.41 5.50
C TYR A 164 3.67 -24.47 7.02
N TRP A 165 2.59 -24.90 7.67
CA TRP A 165 2.55 -25.07 9.12
C TRP A 165 1.58 -26.16 9.58
N LEU A 166 1.82 -26.60 10.81
CA LEU A 166 0.97 -27.49 11.58
C LEU A 166 1.01 -27.05 13.04
N GLY A 167 -0.10 -26.54 13.55
CA GLY A 167 -0.27 -26.12 14.95
C GLY A 167 -1.41 -26.86 15.65
N PHE A 168 -1.32 -26.96 16.98
CA PHE A 168 -2.43 -27.36 17.83
C PHE A 168 -2.39 -26.60 19.16
N ASP A 169 -3.56 -26.24 19.68
CA ASP A 169 -3.73 -25.59 20.98
C ASP A 169 -4.90 -26.19 21.76
N GLY A 170 -4.97 -25.91 23.06
CA GLY A 170 -6.17 -26.18 23.82
C GLY A 170 -6.14 -25.68 25.26
N HIS A 171 -7.27 -25.88 25.95
CA HIS A 171 -7.35 -25.71 27.40
C HIS A 171 -8.07 -26.87 28.09
N PHE A 172 -7.52 -27.27 29.24
CA PHE A 172 -8.06 -28.28 30.12
C PHE A 172 -8.51 -27.64 31.44
N ASP A 173 -9.79 -27.28 31.53
CA ASP A 173 -10.43 -26.83 32.76
C ASP A 173 -10.35 -27.89 33.87
N LEU A 174 -9.50 -27.67 34.87
CA LEU A 174 -9.42 -28.48 36.10
C LEU A 174 -10.69 -28.30 36.95
N ASN A 175 -11.19 -27.06 37.01
CA ASN A 175 -12.43 -26.66 37.68
C ASN A 175 -12.94 -25.33 37.08
N ALA A 176 -14.08 -24.83 37.54
CA ALA A 176 -14.69 -23.60 36.99
C ALA A 176 -13.90 -22.29 37.26
N GLN A 177 -12.82 -22.37 38.03
CA GLN A 177 -11.91 -21.27 38.34
C GLN A 177 -10.50 -21.49 37.78
N THR A 178 -10.17 -22.66 37.25
CA THR A 178 -8.79 -23.04 36.89
C THR A 178 -8.75 -23.83 35.59
N ASN A 179 -8.00 -23.34 34.61
CA ASN A 179 -7.61 -24.12 33.43
C ASN A 179 -6.10 -24.18 33.28
N LEU A 180 -5.64 -25.29 32.73
CA LEU A 180 -4.32 -25.39 32.10
C LEU A 180 -4.51 -25.12 30.62
N PHE A 181 -3.57 -24.43 29.98
CA PHE A 181 -3.57 -24.19 28.54
C PHE A 181 -2.21 -24.52 27.96
N GLY A 182 -2.16 -24.91 26.70
CA GLY A 182 -0.91 -25.15 25.99
C GLY A 182 -1.13 -25.57 24.56
N GLY A 183 -0.04 -25.57 23.79
CA GLY A 183 -0.02 -25.89 22.39
C GLY A 183 1.41 -26.03 21.87
N ALA A 184 1.52 -26.48 20.62
CA ALA A 184 2.76 -26.45 19.87
C ALA A 184 2.48 -26.26 18.37
N ARG A 185 3.46 -25.74 17.64
CA ARG A 185 3.42 -25.51 16.19
C ARG A 185 4.79 -25.75 15.59
N HIS A 186 4.80 -26.40 14.45
CA HIS A 186 5.89 -26.36 13.48
C HIS A 186 5.46 -25.49 12.30
N SER A 187 6.32 -24.61 11.81
CA SER A 187 6.19 -24.03 10.48
C SER A 187 7.52 -23.95 9.74
N ARG A 188 7.41 -23.90 8.41
CA ARG A 188 8.47 -23.47 7.51
C ARG A 188 7.97 -22.23 6.79
N ASP A 189 8.76 -21.17 6.86
CA ASP A 189 8.44 -19.86 6.33
C ASP A 189 9.71 -19.29 5.64
N HIS A 190 9.58 -18.13 4.99
CA HIS A 190 10.69 -17.44 4.34
C HIS A 190 10.79 -15.96 4.74
N GLU A 191 11.90 -15.33 4.37
CA GLU A 191 12.13 -13.89 4.52
C GLU A 191 11.78 -13.16 3.22
N ASP A 192 10.77 -12.28 3.26
CA ASP A 192 10.50 -11.35 2.17
C ASP A 192 11.76 -10.52 1.89
N ARG A 193 12.10 -10.28 0.62
CA ARG A 193 13.28 -9.49 0.22
C ARG A 193 13.33 -8.09 0.84
N SER A 194 12.20 -7.53 1.28
CA SER A 194 12.09 -6.26 2.03
C SER A 194 12.51 -6.33 3.51
N THR A 195 12.75 -7.51 4.06
CA THR A 195 13.28 -7.70 5.42
C THR A 195 14.51 -6.81 5.63
N PRO A 196 14.61 -6.00 6.70
CA PRO A 196 15.74 -5.08 6.93
C PRO A 196 17.09 -5.79 7.03
N GLY A 197 17.70 -6.12 5.89
CA GLY A 197 18.82 -7.05 5.87
C GLY A 197 18.44 -8.50 5.56
N SER A 198 17.57 -8.70 4.58
CA SER A 198 17.80 -9.78 3.62
C SER A 198 19.17 -9.60 2.93
N ASP A 199 19.78 -10.68 2.44
CA ASP A 199 20.78 -10.57 1.37
C ASP A 199 20.07 -10.74 0.02
N VAL A 200 19.72 -9.61 -0.60
CA VAL A 200 19.08 -9.56 -1.92
C VAL A 200 19.95 -10.11 -3.05
N THR A 201 21.23 -10.44 -2.80
CA THR A 201 22.14 -11.03 -3.79
C THR A 201 22.14 -12.57 -3.79
N GLN A 202 21.43 -13.20 -2.83
CA GLN A 202 21.13 -14.64 -2.86
C GLN A 202 20.14 -15.00 -3.97
N ILE A 203 20.36 -16.13 -4.63
CA ILE A 203 19.54 -16.64 -5.74
C ILE A 203 18.10 -16.93 -5.31
N GLU A 204 17.91 -17.45 -4.10
CA GLU A 204 16.60 -17.75 -3.51
C GLU A 204 16.43 -16.92 -2.21
N PRO A 205 15.20 -16.65 -1.74
CA PRO A 205 14.97 -16.04 -0.43
C PRO A 205 15.46 -16.93 0.72
N THR A 206 15.93 -16.32 1.83
CA THR A 206 16.25 -17.07 3.06
C THR A 206 15.00 -17.83 3.52
N ARG A 207 15.15 -19.12 3.84
CA ARG A 207 14.08 -19.93 4.45
C ARG A 207 14.45 -20.29 5.88
N TYR A 208 13.47 -20.56 6.73
CA TYR A 208 13.70 -21.03 8.09
C TYR A 208 12.60 -22.00 8.54
N ASP A 209 12.94 -22.88 9.48
CA ASP A 209 11.97 -23.61 10.29
C ASP A 209 11.75 -22.86 11.61
N HIS A 210 10.49 -22.79 12.09
CA HIS A 210 10.12 -22.27 13.41
C HIS A 210 9.33 -23.33 14.19
N GLU A 211 9.82 -23.67 15.38
CA GLU A 211 9.12 -24.50 16.36
C GLU A 211 8.64 -23.62 17.53
N GLU A 212 7.33 -23.53 17.74
CA GLU A 212 6.70 -22.84 18.89
C GLU A 212 6.12 -23.89 19.86
N ALA A 213 6.40 -23.77 21.15
CA ALA A 213 5.72 -24.54 22.20
C ALA A 213 5.38 -23.66 23.41
N HIS A 214 4.17 -23.77 23.94
CA HIS A 214 3.76 -22.97 25.10
C HIS A 214 2.90 -23.76 26.10
N LEU A 215 3.06 -23.44 27.40
CA LEU A 215 2.32 -24.08 28.49
C LEU A 215 2.06 -23.09 29.64
N GLY A 216 0.86 -23.16 30.24
CA GLY A 216 0.57 -22.37 31.44
C GLY A 216 -0.76 -22.68 32.13
N VAL A 217 -1.09 -21.81 33.08
CA VAL A 217 -2.26 -21.90 33.97
C VAL A 217 -2.98 -20.55 34.06
N ALA A 218 -4.30 -20.57 34.01
CA ALA A 218 -5.15 -19.45 34.38
C ALA A 218 -5.97 -19.81 35.61
N HIS A 219 -6.07 -18.89 36.59
CA HIS A 219 -6.85 -19.07 37.81
C HIS A 219 -7.60 -17.80 38.24
N SER A 220 -8.90 -17.92 38.53
CA SER A 220 -9.77 -16.83 38.98
C SER A 220 -10.07 -16.91 40.48
N PHE A 221 -9.32 -16.15 41.28
CA PHE A 221 -9.57 -15.91 42.70
C PHE A 221 -10.71 -14.89 42.90
N GLY A 222 -11.90 -15.19 42.36
CA GLY A 222 -13.03 -14.27 42.34
C GLY A 222 -12.80 -13.09 41.40
N ALA A 223 -12.57 -11.89 41.95
CA ALA A 223 -12.28 -10.68 41.18
C ALA A 223 -10.80 -10.54 40.76
N LEU A 224 -9.89 -11.31 41.37
CA LEU A 224 -8.48 -11.36 41.01
C LEU A 224 -8.25 -12.51 40.01
N HIS A 225 -7.68 -12.21 38.85
CA HIS A 225 -7.30 -13.16 37.82
C HIS A 225 -5.78 -13.30 37.78
N LEU A 226 -5.27 -14.53 37.85
CA LEU A 226 -3.89 -14.89 37.57
C LEU A 226 -3.83 -15.61 36.24
N ARG A 227 -2.90 -15.24 35.37
CA ARG A 227 -2.41 -16.10 34.28
C ARG A 227 -0.89 -16.16 34.37
N ALA A 228 -0.32 -17.36 34.26
CA ALA A 228 1.12 -17.57 34.21
C ALA A 228 1.45 -18.68 33.21
N GLY A 229 2.57 -18.58 32.51
CA GLY A 229 3.02 -19.58 31.54
C GLY A 229 4.34 -19.19 30.91
N GLY A 230 4.93 -20.09 30.15
CA GLY A 230 6.14 -19.84 29.37
C GLY A 230 6.00 -20.30 27.92
N THR A 231 6.87 -19.76 27.06
CA THR A 231 7.08 -20.23 25.69
C THR A 231 8.50 -20.76 25.54
N TRP A 232 8.66 -21.65 24.57
CA TRP A 232 9.92 -22.05 23.99
C TRP A 232 9.74 -21.95 22.49
N ASP A 233 10.64 -21.20 21.85
CA ASP A 233 10.62 -20.89 20.44
C ASP A 233 12.02 -21.23 19.89
N GLN A 234 12.13 -22.09 18.87
CA GLN A 234 13.40 -22.38 18.18
C GLN A 234 13.29 -22.02 16.70
N TYR A 235 14.33 -21.39 16.17
CA TYR A 235 14.44 -21.02 14.77
C TYR A 235 15.74 -21.58 14.18
N ASP A 236 15.65 -22.10 12.95
CA ASP A 236 16.70 -22.84 12.24
C ASP A 236 16.68 -22.39 10.76
N TYR A 237 17.61 -21.49 10.41
CA TYR A 237 17.72 -20.85 9.08
C TYR A 237 18.42 -21.75 8.07
N LYS A 238 18.14 -21.54 6.78
CA LYS A 238 18.69 -22.36 5.70
C LYS A 238 19.65 -21.56 4.84
N ASP A 239 20.90 -22.04 4.81
CA ASP A 239 21.99 -21.54 3.98
C ASP A 239 21.58 -21.18 2.55
N GLY A 240 21.97 -19.96 2.16
CA GLY A 240 21.72 -19.41 0.84
C GLY A 240 22.84 -19.71 -0.16
N ALA A 241 22.66 -19.26 -1.39
CA ALA A 241 23.71 -19.29 -2.41
C ALA A 241 23.70 -18.03 -3.27
N LEU A 242 24.88 -17.47 -3.53
CA LEU A 242 25.08 -16.36 -4.47
C LEU A 242 25.12 -16.87 -5.90
N SER A 243 24.87 -15.98 -6.87
CA SER A 243 25.03 -16.24 -8.32
C SER A 243 26.42 -16.71 -8.76
N SER A 244 27.43 -16.58 -7.90
CA SER A 244 28.79 -17.12 -8.07
C SER A 244 28.95 -18.60 -7.70
N GLY A 245 27.93 -19.21 -7.09
CA GLY A 245 28.00 -20.55 -6.48
C GLY A 245 28.67 -20.58 -5.11
N ALA A 246 28.93 -19.42 -4.49
CA ALA A 246 29.35 -19.34 -3.09
C ALA A 246 28.14 -19.51 -2.16
N VAL A 247 28.30 -20.31 -1.11
CA VAL A 247 27.29 -20.46 -0.03
C VAL A 247 27.27 -19.19 0.81
N VAL A 248 26.08 -18.78 1.26
CA VAL A 248 25.87 -17.75 2.28
C VAL A 248 25.47 -18.47 3.56
N ASP A 249 26.44 -18.55 4.48
CA ASP A 249 26.32 -19.11 5.83
C ASP A 249 25.27 -18.30 6.63
N THR A 250 24.19 -18.96 7.05
CA THR A 250 23.11 -18.35 7.86
C THR A 250 22.90 -19.02 9.21
N ASP A 251 23.50 -20.19 9.46
CA ASP A 251 23.46 -20.93 10.73
C ASP A 251 23.86 -20.07 11.95
N TYR A 252 24.61 -18.99 11.75
CA TYR A 252 24.94 -17.99 12.79
C TYR A 252 23.73 -17.27 13.41
N ARG A 253 22.56 -17.37 12.78
CA ARG A 253 21.31 -16.74 13.20
C ARG A 253 20.43 -17.65 14.07
N ASP A 254 20.71 -18.95 14.05
CA ASP A 254 19.95 -19.99 14.74
C ASP A 254 19.99 -19.77 16.25
N HIS A 255 18.81 -19.75 16.86
CA HIS A 255 18.71 -19.57 18.29
C HIS A 255 17.44 -20.13 18.91
N VAL A 256 17.52 -20.35 20.22
CA VAL A 256 16.40 -20.64 21.11
C VAL A 256 16.01 -19.39 21.88
N LEU A 257 14.74 -19.02 21.79
CA LEU A 257 14.09 -17.98 22.59
C LEU A 257 13.19 -18.68 23.64
N SER A 258 13.54 -18.55 24.91
CA SER A 258 12.74 -19.10 26.03
C SER A 258 12.15 -17.97 26.86
N SER A 259 10.83 -17.98 27.08
CA SER A 259 10.12 -16.90 27.81
C SER A 259 9.32 -17.39 29.02
N LEU A 260 9.16 -16.51 30.01
CA LEU A 260 8.30 -16.72 31.19
C LEU A 260 7.48 -15.46 31.47
N GLY A 261 6.15 -15.58 31.40
CA GLY A 261 5.20 -14.50 31.60
C GLY A 261 4.24 -14.73 32.77
N VAL A 262 3.97 -13.66 33.54
CA VAL A 262 2.96 -13.61 34.60
C VAL A 262 2.12 -12.35 34.46
N ARG A 263 0.79 -12.51 34.52
CA ARG A 263 -0.18 -11.42 34.46
C ARG A 263 -1.20 -11.54 35.59
N LEU A 264 -1.43 -10.43 36.28
CA LEU A 264 -2.38 -10.29 37.39
C LEU A 264 -3.42 -9.23 37.02
N GLY A 265 -4.65 -9.66 36.75
CA GLY A 265 -5.82 -8.80 36.51
C GLY A 265 -6.70 -8.64 37.74
N TYR A 266 -7.33 -7.49 37.91
CA TYR A 266 -8.34 -7.23 38.94
C TYR A 266 -9.58 -6.60 38.33
N VAL A 267 -10.70 -7.31 38.38
CA VAL A 267 -11.99 -6.92 37.81
C VAL A 267 -12.65 -5.88 38.71
N LEU A 268 -12.54 -4.61 38.32
CA LEU A 268 -13.20 -3.48 39.00
C LEU A 268 -14.72 -3.50 38.73
N SER A 269 -15.12 -3.94 37.53
CA SER A 269 -16.52 -4.08 37.11
C SER A 269 -16.62 -4.93 35.84
N PRO A 270 -17.82 -5.35 35.40
CA PRO A 270 -18.02 -5.99 34.09
C PRO A 270 -17.60 -5.14 32.87
N ARG A 271 -17.20 -3.87 33.08
CA ARG A 271 -16.69 -2.97 32.03
C ARG A 271 -15.19 -2.72 32.10
N TYR A 272 -14.52 -3.03 33.21
CA TYR A 272 -13.14 -2.61 33.49
C TYR A 272 -12.38 -3.63 34.33
N GLU A 273 -11.22 -4.05 33.82
CA GLU A 273 -10.26 -4.92 34.49
C GLU A 273 -8.87 -4.25 34.39
N ILE A 274 -8.32 -3.81 35.51
CA ILE A 274 -6.93 -3.31 35.56
C ILE A 274 -5.98 -4.50 35.67
N PHE A 275 -4.76 -4.39 35.17
CA PHE A 275 -3.77 -5.47 35.29
C PHE A 275 -2.35 -4.96 35.42
N GLY A 276 -1.48 -5.80 35.98
CA GLY A 276 -0.03 -5.73 35.85
C GLY A 276 0.48 -7.00 35.15
N GLN A 277 1.52 -6.87 34.34
CA GLN A 277 2.19 -7.99 33.68
C GLN A 277 3.71 -7.84 33.73
N LEU A 278 4.39 -8.97 33.89
CA LEU A 278 5.84 -9.12 33.84
C LEU A 278 6.15 -10.29 32.93
N ALA A 279 7.06 -10.08 31.98
CA ALA A 279 7.65 -11.13 31.16
C ALA A 279 9.18 -11.01 31.22
N THR A 280 9.86 -12.14 31.13
CA THR A 280 11.31 -12.22 30.92
C THR A 280 11.58 -13.27 29.85
N ASP A 281 12.64 -13.07 29.08
CA ASP A 281 13.06 -13.96 28.00
C ASP A 281 14.58 -14.06 27.95
N VAL A 282 15.08 -15.19 27.44
CA VAL A 282 16.51 -15.42 27.17
C VAL A 282 16.62 -15.89 25.73
N ARG A 283 17.62 -15.37 25.00
CA ARG A 283 17.96 -15.77 23.64
C ARG A 283 19.36 -16.38 23.66
N GLU A 284 19.46 -17.64 23.24
CA GLU A 284 20.71 -18.42 23.20
C GLU A 284 20.97 -18.85 21.75
N TYR A 285 22.01 -18.26 21.13
CA TYR A 285 22.41 -18.48 19.74
C TYR A 285 23.42 -19.62 19.62
N ASP A 286 23.11 -20.61 18.79
CA ASP A 286 23.90 -21.85 18.66
C ASP A 286 25.30 -21.63 18.06
N ASN A 287 25.47 -20.56 17.28
CA ASN A 287 26.67 -20.27 16.48
C ASN A 287 27.19 -18.83 16.66
N LEU A 288 28.47 -18.61 16.36
CA LEU A 288 29.11 -17.28 16.38
C LEU A 288 28.88 -16.54 15.05
N ILE A 289 28.80 -15.20 15.09
CA ILE A 289 28.71 -14.38 13.87
C ILE A 289 29.96 -14.60 13.01
N PRO A 290 29.85 -14.82 11.68
CA PRO A 290 31.00 -15.10 10.83
C PRO A 290 32.10 -14.05 10.94
N SER A 291 33.34 -14.52 11.09
CA SER A 291 34.54 -13.72 11.37
C SER A 291 34.62 -12.98 12.72
N GLN A 292 33.59 -13.05 13.58
CA GLN A 292 33.62 -12.51 14.94
C GLN A 292 34.01 -13.58 15.98
N SER A 293 34.09 -13.17 17.25
CA SER A 293 34.36 -14.05 18.40
C SER A 293 33.19 -14.12 19.39
N TYR A 294 31.99 -13.76 18.95
CA TYR A 294 30.77 -13.66 19.76
C TYR A 294 29.52 -13.96 18.92
N ASN A 295 28.41 -14.26 19.60
CA ASN A 295 27.06 -14.41 19.08
C ASN A 295 26.19 -13.24 19.59
N ARG A 296 24.85 -13.38 19.61
CA ARG A 296 23.90 -12.32 20.02
C ARG A 296 23.12 -12.67 21.30
N ASP A 297 23.73 -13.48 22.17
CA ASP A 297 23.12 -13.90 23.44
C ASP A 297 22.68 -12.69 24.27
N SER A 298 21.44 -12.73 24.75
CA SER A 298 20.84 -11.62 25.47
C SER A 298 19.66 -12.03 26.36
N SER A 299 19.43 -11.25 27.41
CA SER A 299 18.34 -11.45 28.37
C SER A 299 17.39 -10.26 28.43
N GLY A 300 16.10 -10.55 28.37
CA GLY A 300 15.01 -9.58 28.26
C GLY A 300 14.16 -9.50 29.53
N THR A 301 13.60 -8.32 29.78
CA THR A 301 12.55 -8.11 30.79
C THR A 301 11.59 -7.01 30.34
N ARG A 302 10.29 -7.32 30.28
CA ARG A 302 9.20 -6.41 29.94
C ARG A 302 8.22 -6.32 31.11
N ALA A 303 8.00 -5.13 31.66
CA ALA A 303 7.13 -4.92 32.83
C ALA A 303 6.14 -3.77 32.56
N ALA A 304 4.83 -4.03 32.65
CA ALA A 304 3.79 -3.06 32.33
C ALA A 304 2.56 -3.14 33.24
N ALA A 305 1.80 -2.05 33.29
CA ALA A 305 0.47 -2.00 33.87
C ALA A 305 -0.54 -1.44 32.84
N GLY A 306 -1.79 -1.87 32.93
CA GLY A 306 -2.79 -1.53 31.92
C GLY A 306 -4.24 -1.65 32.37
N LEU A 307 -5.14 -1.30 31.46
CA LEU A 307 -6.58 -1.33 31.60
C LEU A 307 -7.21 -2.04 30.40
N LYS A 308 -7.94 -3.10 30.67
CA LYS A 308 -8.85 -3.77 29.75
C LYS A 308 -10.28 -3.24 29.95
N PHE A 309 -10.97 -2.95 28.86
CA PHE A 309 -12.29 -2.32 28.88
C PHE A 309 -13.29 -3.01 27.93
N THR A 310 -14.56 -3.07 28.35
CA THR A 310 -15.68 -3.65 27.61
C THR A 310 -16.91 -2.76 27.76
N LEU A 311 -17.09 -1.81 26.84
CA LEU A 311 -18.13 -0.78 26.93
C LEU A 311 -19.39 -1.19 26.17
N GLN A 312 -20.42 -1.55 26.94
CA GLN A 312 -21.78 -1.80 26.47
C GLN A 312 -22.70 -0.62 26.86
N PRO A 313 -23.60 -0.15 25.96
CA PRO A 313 -24.02 -0.78 24.71
C PRO A 313 -23.14 -0.49 23.47
N GLN A 314 -22.07 0.29 23.61
CA GLN A 314 -21.25 0.81 22.50
C GLN A 314 -20.45 -0.24 21.70
N ARG A 315 -20.44 -1.51 22.14
CA ARG A 315 -19.72 -2.64 21.52
C ARG A 315 -18.25 -2.32 21.23
N LEU A 316 -17.63 -1.57 22.14
CA LEU A 316 -16.21 -1.24 22.12
C LEU A 316 -15.51 -2.11 23.18
N THR A 317 -14.59 -2.96 22.75
CA THR A 317 -13.77 -3.79 23.62
C THR A 317 -12.31 -3.51 23.31
N GLY A 318 -11.47 -3.42 24.33
CA GLY A 318 -10.06 -3.12 24.10
C GLY A 318 -9.19 -3.19 25.34
N GLU A 319 -7.93 -2.85 25.15
CA GLU A 319 -6.87 -2.87 26.13
C GLU A 319 -5.88 -1.75 25.85
N VAL A 320 -5.27 -1.20 26.91
CA VAL A 320 -4.16 -0.25 26.83
C VAL A 320 -3.19 -0.49 27.98
N PHE A 321 -1.89 -0.46 27.73
CA PHE A 321 -0.85 -0.63 28.75
C PHE A 321 0.34 0.32 28.56
N GLY A 322 1.07 0.55 29.64
CA GLY A 322 2.32 1.29 29.65
C GLY A 322 3.29 0.74 30.71
N GLY A 323 4.58 0.89 30.47
CA GLY A 323 5.63 0.20 31.21
C GLY A 323 7.02 0.43 30.63
N VAL A 324 7.92 -0.50 30.91
CA VAL A 324 9.32 -0.50 30.45
C VAL A 324 9.71 -1.85 29.86
N MET A 325 10.62 -1.81 28.89
CA MET A 325 11.29 -2.96 28.31
C MET A 325 12.80 -2.76 28.43
N ARG A 326 13.49 -3.82 28.85
CA ARG A 326 14.94 -3.91 28.90
C ARG A 326 15.41 -5.14 28.15
N GLN A 327 16.50 -5.01 27.40
CA GLN A 327 17.27 -6.11 26.82
C GLN A 327 18.74 -5.87 27.14
N ASP A 328 19.38 -6.81 27.83
CA ASP A 328 20.81 -6.76 28.15
C ASP A 328 21.53 -7.79 27.28
N TYR A 329 22.64 -7.39 26.64
CA TYR A 329 23.39 -8.22 25.68
C TYR A 329 24.72 -8.66 26.28
N ASP A 330 25.11 -9.91 26.05
CA ASP A 330 26.29 -10.50 26.70
C ASP A 330 27.63 -10.01 26.13
N HIS A 331 27.64 -9.44 24.91
CA HIS A 331 28.83 -8.88 24.28
C HIS A 331 28.75 -7.36 24.07
N SER A 332 29.82 -6.64 24.44
CA SER A 332 29.85 -5.17 24.55
C SER A 332 29.77 -4.39 23.23
N ASP A 333 29.86 -5.07 22.09
CA ASP A 333 29.67 -4.46 20.77
C ASP A 333 28.18 -4.22 20.49
N PHE A 334 27.29 -4.91 21.21
CA PHE A 334 25.87 -4.61 21.30
C PHE A 334 25.60 -3.73 22.52
N SER A 335 24.86 -2.63 22.33
CA SER A 335 24.44 -1.78 23.45
C SER A 335 23.16 -2.33 24.10
N ASP A 336 23.18 -2.41 25.43
CA ASP A 336 21.99 -2.65 26.26
C ASP A 336 20.85 -1.67 25.94
N LEU A 337 19.63 -2.18 25.91
CA LEU A 337 18.43 -1.43 25.55
C LEU A 337 17.57 -1.21 26.78
N SER A 338 17.17 0.04 27.00
CA SER A 338 16.16 0.41 28.00
C SER A 338 15.23 1.45 27.40
N LYS A 339 13.99 1.06 27.13
CA LYS A 339 13.00 1.86 26.36
C LYS A 339 11.63 1.83 27.05
N PRO A 340 10.76 2.82 26.81
CA PRO A 340 9.34 2.71 27.15
C PRO A 340 8.71 1.53 26.42
N TYR A 341 7.84 0.79 27.10
CA TYR A 341 7.03 -0.29 26.53
C TYR A 341 5.56 0.09 26.70
N PHE A 342 4.79 0.11 25.61
CA PHE A 342 3.39 0.51 25.62
C PHE A 342 2.66 -0.11 24.44
N GLY A 343 1.34 -0.20 24.56
CA GLY A 343 0.49 -0.69 23.48
C GLY A 343 -0.97 -0.46 23.76
N ALA A 344 -1.77 -0.52 22.70
CA ALA A 344 -3.22 -0.38 22.74
C ALA A 344 -3.86 -1.24 21.66
N LEU A 345 -5.04 -1.81 21.94
CA LEU A 345 -5.88 -2.49 20.97
C LEU A 345 -7.33 -2.15 21.26
N ALA A 346 -8.07 -1.66 20.26
CA ALA A 346 -9.47 -1.28 20.39
C ALA A 346 -10.27 -1.84 19.20
N VAL A 347 -11.19 -2.76 19.50
CA VAL A 347 -12.14 -3.32 18.53
C VAL A 347 -13.52 -2.73 18.80
N TRP A 348 -13.99 -1.92 17.84
CA TRP A 348 -15.27 -1.22 17.89
C TRP A 348 -16.23 -1.81 16.86
N LYS A 349 -17.44 -2.19 17.29
CA LYS A 349 -18.50 -2.69 16.41
C LYS A 349 -19.73 -1.77 16.48
N PRO A 350 -19.66 -0.54 15.92
CA PRO A 350 -20.70 0.48 16.08
C PRO A 350 -22.08 0.01 15.64
N VAL A 351 -22.12 -0.80 14.58
CA VAL A 351 -23.29 -1.52 14.09
C VAL A 351 -22.94 -3.00 13.94
N SER A 352 -23.93 -3.86 13.65
CA SER A 352 -23.73 -5.30 13.44
C SER A 352 -22.78 -5.62 12.29
N HIS A 353 -22.81 -4.82 11.23
CA HIS A 353 -22.14 -5.08 9.94
C HIS A 353 -20.85 -4.28 9.72
N VAL A 354 -20.32 -3.60 10.74
CA VAL A 354 -19.03 -2.87 10.70
C VAL A 354 -18.17 -3.31 11.88
N THR A 355 -16.91 -3.64 11.61
CA THR A 355 -15.85 -3.77 12.64
C THR A 355 -14.73 -2.79 12.31
N ALA A 356 -14.43 -1.89 13.23
CA ALA A 356 -13.24 -1.05 13.19
C ALA A 356 -12.26 -1.52 14.26
N THR A 357 -11.00 -1.73 13.87
CA THR A 357 -9.90 -2.15 14.76
C THR A 357 -8.83 -1.09 14.70
N GLY A 358 -8.44 -0.52 15.84
CA GLY A 358 -7.30 0.37 15.96
C GLY A 358 -6.30 -0.18 16.97
N PHE A 359 -5.01 -0.10 16.67
CA PHE A 359 -3.96 -0.60 17.54
C PHE A 359 -2.71 0.29 17.54
N ILE A 360 -1.96 0.19 18.63
CA ILE A 360 -0.60 0.70 18.77
C ILE A 360 0.20 -0.46 19.37
N ASP A 361 1.27 -0.87 18.72
CA ASP A 361 2.22 -1.84 19.28
C ASP A 361 3.63 -1.22 19.36
N ARG A 362 4.45 -1.76 20.26
CA ARG A 362 5.86 -1.39 20.42
C ARG A 362 6.65 -2.60 20.87
N SER A 363 7.49 -3.08 19.97
CA SER A 363 8.31 -4.27 20.13
C SER A 363 9.81 -3.91 20.14
N LEU A 364 10.63 -4.96 20.21
CA LEU A 364 12.05 -4.96 19.88
C LEU A 364 12.21 -6.15 18.95
N GLU A 365 12.61 -5.92 17.69
CA GLU A 365 12.80 -6.94 16.65
C GLU A 365 14.30 -7.25 16.46
N GLU A 366 14.64 -8.44 15.95
CA GLU A 366 16.02 -8.78 15.57
C GLU A 366 16.44 -8.11 14.25
N THR A 367 17.73 -7.77 14.20
CA THR A 367 18.42 -7.35 12.99
C THR A 367 19.93 -7.36 13.18
N THR A 368 20.67 -7.98 12.26
CA THR A 368 22.10 -7.71 12.07
C THR A 368 22.31 -6.63 11.00
N VAL A 369 21.46 -5.60 10.89
CA VAL A 369 21.80 -4.40 10.10
C VAL A 369 23.19 -3.93 10.53
N PHE A 370 24.16 -4.02 9.61
CA PHE A 370 25.57 -3.85 9.92
C PHE A 370 26.34 -3.08 8.83
N SER A 371 27.41 -2.40 9.23
CA SER A 371 28.23 -1.57 8.36
C SER A 371 29.69 -1.67 8.77
N GLY A 372 30.52 -2.26 7.90
CA GLY A 372 31.89 -2.62 8.24
C GLY A 372 31.95 -3.67 9.35
N ALA A 373 32.20 -3.22 10.59
CA ALA A 373 32.22 -4.06 11.79
C ALA A 373 31.16 -3.65 12.83
N ASP A 374 30.42 -2.56 12.60
CA ASP A 374 29.41 -2.06 13.53
C ASP A 374 28.07 -2.75 13.21
N TYR A 375 27.48 -3.43 14.20
CA TYR A 375 26.20 -4.13 14.09
C TYR A 375 25.13 -3.48 14.98
N ALA A 376 23.90 -3.43 14.49
CA ALA A 376 22.75 -3.08 15.32
C ALA A 376 22.47 -4.15 16.39
N SER A 377 22.09 -3.74 17.61
CA SER A 377 21.61 -4.66 18.67
C SER A 377 20.24 -5.25 18.35
N GLY A 378 19.45 -4.57 17.51
CA GLY A 378 18.03 -4.84 17.28
C GLY A 378 17.34 -3.56 16.76
N SER A 379 16.11 -3.64 16.26
CA SER A 379 15.28 -2.45 15.98
C SER A 379 14.16 -2.32 17.00
N VAL A 380 13.86 -1.09 17.42
CA VAL A 380 12.78 -0.81 18.38
C VAL A 380 11.63 -0.19 17.63
N ASP A 381 10.74 -1.06 17.18
CA ASP A 381 9.65 -0.73 16.28
C ASP A 381 8.45 -0.18 17.06
N THR A 382 7.73 0.74 16.44
CA THR A 382 6.46 1.26 16.98
C THR A 382 5.46 1.45 15.86
N THR A 383 4.42 0.63 15.90
CA THR A 383 3.43 0.48 14.83
C THR A 383 2.11 1.07 15.28
N TYR A 384 1.55 1.97 14.47
CA TYR A 384 0.23 2.56 14.65
C TYR A 384 -0.66 2.08 13.50
N GLY A 385 -1.70 1.30 13.79
CA GLY A 385 -2.52 0.66 12.76
C GLY A 385 -4.01 0.83 12.95
N PHE A 386 -4.74 0.84 11.83
CA PHE A 386 -6.18 1.01 11.77
C PHE A 386 -6.77 0.21 10.60
N GLU A 387 -7.84 -0.54 10.85
CA GLU A 387 -8.60 -1.27 9.84
C GLU A 387 -10.10 -1.08 10.04
N VAL A 388 -10.86 -1.06 8.95
CA VAL A 388 -12.33 -1.14 8.96
C VAL A 388 -12.82 -2.21 7.99
N GLU A 389 -13.47 -3.26 8.49
CA GLU A 389 -14.31 -4.17 7.68
C GLU A 389 -15.76 -3.65 7.68
N ARG A 390 -16.40 -3.64 6.51
CA ARG A 390 -17.86 -3.56 6.38
C ARG A 390 -18.43 -4.68 5.51
N ARG A 391 -19.46 -5.34 6.03
CA ARG A 391 -20.36 -6.20 5.25
C ARG A 391 -21.44 -5.34 4.61
N LEU A 392 -21.34 -5.14 3.29
CA LEU A 392 -22.29 -4.35 2.49
C LEU A 392 -23.54 -5.15 2.14
N THR A 393 -23.43 -6.47 1.99
CA THR A 393 -24.55 -7.41 1.81
C THR A 393 -24.22 -8.77 2.42
N SER A 394 -25.14 -9.73 2.36
CA SER A 394 -24.90 -11.16 2.65
C SER A 394 -23.80 -11.82 1.78
N LYS A 395 -23.41 -11.18 0.68
CA LYS A 395 -22.43 -11.68 -0.31
C LYS A 395 -21.24 -10.77 -0.55
N LEU A 396 -21.20 -9.56 0.00
CA LEU A 396 -20.18 -8.56 -0.29
C LEU A 396 -19.64 -7.96 1.01
N SER A 397 -18.38 -8.22 1.29
CA SER A 397 -17.58 -7.53 2.31
C SER A 397 -16.50 -6.68 1.62
N VAL A 398 -16.13 -5.59 2.28
CA VAL A 398 -15.02 -4.70 1.91
C VAL A 398 -14.22 -4.37 3.17
N ASN A 399 -12.91 -4.20 3.05
CA ASN A 399 -12.07 -3.65 4.10
C ASN A 399 -11.11 -2.57 3.58
N GLY A 400 -10.63 -1.73 4.50
CA GLY A 400 -9.55 -0.78 4.26
C GLY A 400 -8.67 -0.73 5.50
N ARG A 401 -7.35 -0.79 5.31
CA ARG A 401 -6.35 -0.99 6.36
C ARG A 401 -5.14 -0.08 6.16
N ALA A 402 -4.64 0.54 7.22
CA ALA A 402 -3.52 1.47 7.21
C ALA A 402 -2.62 1.25 8.42
N ALA A 403 -1.32 1.18 8.23
CA ALA A 403 -0.33 1.12 9.29
C ALA A 403 0.84 2.05 9.00
N TYR A 404 1.38 2.63 10.07
CA TYR A 404 2.60 3.42 10.11
C TYR A 404 3.53 2.80 11.16
N THR A 405 4.69 2.30 10.74
CA THR A 405 5.72 1.73 11.60
C THR A 405 6.95 2.62 11.59
N ARG A 406 7.55 2.84 12.75
CA ARG A 406 8.85 3.52 12.89
C ARG A 406 9.84 2.58 13.57
N SER A 407 10.93 2.24 12.88
CA SER A 407 11.92 1.23 13.30
C SER A 407 13.23 1.93 13.66
N ASP A 408 13.49 2.09 14.96
CA ASP A 408 14.66 2.75 15.54
C ASP A 408 15.80 1.72 15.68
N PHE A 409 16.82 1.70 14.81
CA PHE A 409 17.90 0.70 14.89
C PHE A 409 18.89 1.06 16.00
N GLN A 410 19.16 0.11 16.88
CA GLN A 410 19.91 0.38 18.11
C GLN A 410 21.40 0.17 17.93
N ASN A 411 22.21 1.09 18.46
CA ASN A 411 23.66 1.18 18.22
C ASN A 411 24.05 1.36 16.74
N PHE A 412 23.15 1.87 15.91
CA PHE A 412 23.35 2.01 14.47
C PHE A 412 22.68 3.29 13.96
N ASP A 413 23.27 3.99 12.99
CA ASP A 413 22.71 5.24 12.44
C ASP A 413 21.65 4.93 11.35
N ARG A 414 20.59 4.21 11.72
CA ARG A 414 19.45 3.93 10.84
C ARG A 414 18.11 4.11 11.54
N LEU A 415 17.19 4.76 10.84
CA LEU A 415 15.82 4.98 11.25
C LEU A 415 14.91 4.78 10.05
N ASP A 416 14.18 3.66 10.03
CA ASP A 416 13.20 3.40 8.98
C ASP A 416 11.82 3.92 9.40
N THR A 417 11.03 4.33 8.41
CA THR A 417 9.62 4.70 8.55
C THR A 417 8.83 4.04 7.43
N ILE A 418 7.96 3.10 7.79
CA ILE A 418 7.23 2.24 6.86
C ILE A 418 5.75 2.58 6.90
N ILE A 419 5.13 2.74 5.73
CA ILE A 419 3.68 2.84 5.56
C ILE A 419 3.21 1.57 4.84
N ASP A 420 2.27 0.83 5.43
CA ASP A 420 1.57 -0.30 4.80
C ASP A 420 0.08 0.03 4.71
N ALA A 421 -0.42 0.23 3.50
CA ALA A 421 -1.78 0.66 3.22
C ALA A 421 -2.46 -0.31 2.25
N GLY A 422 -3.72 -0.67 2.48
CA GLY A 422 -4.45 -1.54 1.56
C GLY A 422 -5.97 -1.42 1.62
N ALA A 423 -6.62 -1.91 0.57
CA ALA A 423 -8.07 -1.92 0.45
C ALA A 423 -8.53 -3.16 -0.35
N GLY A 424 -9.48 -3.90 0.21
CA GLY A 424 -9.93 -5.18 -0.31
C GLY A 424 -11.45 -5.30 -0.43
N LEU A 425 -11.88 -6.20 -1.30
CA LEU A 425 -13.27 -6.62 -1.46
C LEU A 425 -13.38 -8.13 -1.67
N ARG A 426 -14.47 -8.72 -1.17
CA ARG A 426 -14.78 -10.15 -1.32
C ARG A 426 -16.24 -10.32 -1.72
N TYR A 427 -16.48 -10.92 -2.89
CA TYR A 427 -17.82 -11.18 -3.43
C TYR A 427 -18.10 -12.67 -3.60
N TYR A 428 -19.11 -13.17 -2.89
CA TYR A 428 -19.58 -14.56 -2.97
C TYR A 428 -20.50 -14.77 -4.18
N VAL A 429 -19.89 -15.14 -5.32
CA VAL A 429 -20.59 -15.53 -6.55
C VAL A 429 -21.49 -16.75 -6.35
N MET A 430 -21.08 -17.67 -5.47
CA MET A 430 -21.90 -18.76 -4.93
C MET A 430 -21.80 -18.75 -3.40
N PRO A 431 -22.71 -19.38 -2.64
CA PRO A 431 -22.64 -19.38 -1.17
C PRO A 431 -21.25 -19.80 -0.64
N GLN A 432 -20.66 -20.79 -1.29
CA GLN A 432 -19.37 -21.43 -1.00
C GLN A 432 -18.22 -21.05 -1.95
N VAL A 433 -18.39 -20.10 -2.88
CA VAL A 433 -17.32 -19.62 -3.79
C VAL A 433 -17.29 -18.11 -3.78
N PHE A 434 -16.12 -17.52 -3.47
CA PHE A 434 -15.90 -16.09 -3.59
C PHE A 434 -14.87 -15.74 -4.68
N VAL A 435 -15.00 -14.51 -5.19
CA VAL A 435 -13.96 -13.80 -5.91
C VAL A 435 -13.54 -12.63 -5.04
N GLY A 436 -12.24 -12.41 -4.86
CA GLY A 436 -11.68 -11.29 -4.12
C GLY A 436 -10.77 -10.43 -5.00
N ALA A 437 -10.62 -9.16 -4.63
CA ALA A 437 -9.61 -8.27 -5.16
C ALA A 437 -9.07 -7.41 -4.00
N ASP A 438 -7.77 -7.18 -3.96
CA ASP A 438 -7.11 -6.39 -2.92
C ASP A 438 -5.95 -5.59 -3.52
N LEU A 439 -5.76 -4.37 -3.03
CA LEU A 439 -4.56 -3.56 -3.29
C LEU A 439 -3.80 -3.41 -1.97
N ARG A 440 -2.47 -3.57 -2.02
CA ARG A 440 -1.53 -3.16 -0.97
C ARG A 440 -0.48 -2.22 -1.55
N ILE A 441 -0.05 -1.23 -0.77
CA ILE A 441 1.04 -0.30 -1.07
C ILE A 441 1.92 -0.25 0.17
N ILE A 442 3.22 -0.53 -0.01
CA ILE A 442 4.22 -0.48 1.04
C ILE A 442 5.26 0.57 0.64
N ASP A 443 5.51 1.58 1.48
CA ASP A 443 6.58 2.58 1.28
C ASP A 443 7.49 2.58 2.51
N ARG A 444 8.81 2.45 2.32
CA ARG A 444 9.83 2.59 3.37
C ARG A 444 10.67 3.83 3.08
N ASP A 445 10.55 4.83 3.94
CA ASP A 445 11.55 5.88 4.10
C ASP A 445 12.65 5.42 5.06
N SER A 446 13.86 5.96 4.86
CA SER A 446 15.03 5.68 5.70
C SER A 446 16.10 6.73 5.46
N ASN A 447 16.91 7.02 6.48
CA ASN A 447 18.15 7.78 6.31
C ASN A 447 19.27 6.95 5.62
N ASP A 448 19.14 5.62 5.56
CA ASP A 448 19.93 4.75 4.71
C ASP A 448 19.31 4.66 3.31
N LEU A 449 19.98 5.28 2.32
CA LEU A 449 19.49 5.29 0.93
C LEU A 449 19.49 3.90 0.28
N ALA A 450 20.23 2.91 0.79
CA ALA A 450 20.13 1.54 0.28
C ALA A 450 18.89 0.81 0.81
N ALA A 451 18.27 1.31 1.87
CA ALA A 451 17.15 0.69 2.57
C ALA A 451 15.77 1.20 2.15
N GLN A 452 15.67 2.38 1.52
CA GLN A 452 14.36 2.89 1.07
C GLN A 452 13.85 2.08 -0.12
N TYR A 453 12.57 1.77 -0.16
CA TYR A 453 11.90 1.25 -1.35
C TYR A 453 10.41 1.59 -1.29
N SER A 454 9.70 1.33 -2.39
CA SER A 454 8.26 1.14 -2.31
C SER A 454 7.81 0.07 -3.30
N ARG A 455 6.66 -0.54 -3.01
CA ARG A 455 6.11 -1.72 -3.67
C ARG A 455 4.58 -1.60 -3.72
N ASN A 456 3.99 -1.68 -4.90
CA ASN A 456 2.54 -1.78 -5.13
C ASN A 456 2.18 -3.24 -5.47
N GLN A 457 1.21 -3.83 -4.76
CA GLN A 457 0.74 -5.19 -4.98
C GLN A 457 -0.75 -5.19 -5.33
N VAL A 458 -1.12 -5.79 -6.48
CA VAL A 458 -2.52 -5.96 -6.92
C VAL A 458 -2.87 -7.45 -6.91
N LEU A 459 -3.69 -7.87 -5.95
CA LEU A 459 -4.14 -9.25 -5.76
C LEU A 459 -5.53 -9.46 -6.38
N VAL A 460 -5.69 -10.54 -7.15
CA VAL A 460 -7.01 -11.10 -7.52
C VAL A 460 -7.08 -12.54 -7.06
N SER A 461 -8.16 -12.94 -6.39
CA SER A 461 -8.31 -14.26 -5.77
C SER A 461 -9.65 -14.93 -6.10
N VAL A 462 -9.65 -16.26 -6.11
CA VAL A 462 -10.85 -17.11 -6.13
C VAL A 462 -10.73 -18.15 -5.02
N GLY A 463 -11.71 -18.21 -4.12
CA GLY A 463 -11.65 -19.07 -2.93
C GLY A 463 -12.91 -19.91 -2.72
N TYR A 464 -12.72 -21.11 -2.15
CA TYR A 464 -13.74 -22.12 -1.93
C TYR A 464 -13.95 -22.43 -0.43
N THR A 465 -15.19 -22.26 0.03
CA THR A 465 -15.60 -22.28 1.45
C THR A 465 -16.82 -23.21 1.64
N PRO A 466 -16.65 -24.55 1.61
CA PRO A 466 -17.76 -25.52 1.48
C PRO A 466 -18.75 -25.51 2.66
N ALA A 467 -18.40 -24.93 3.80
CA ALA A 467 -19.27 -24.84 4.97
C ALA A 467 -20.35 -23.74 4.87
N ARG A 468 -20.36 -22.92 3.81
CA ARG A 468 -21.16 -21.71 3.71
C ARG A 468 -22.43 -21.95 2.87
N ASN A 469 -23.55 -22.21 3.56
CA ASN A 469 -24.85 -22.49 2.94
C ASN A 469 -25.53 -21.23 2.34
N ARG A 470 -26.45 -21.42 1.38
CA ARG A 470 -27.28 -20.38 0.76
C ARG A 470 -28.14 -19.60 1.75
N ASP A 471 -28.59 -20.25 2.82
CA ASP A 471 -29.41 -19.64 3.86
C ASP A 471 -28.57 -18.92 4.94
N TYR A 472 -27.24 -18.95 4.83
CA TYR A 472 -26.32 -18.25 5.73
C TYR A 472 -26.22 -16.76 5.34
N SER A 473 -27.23 -15.98 5.73
CA SER A 473 -27.11 -14.52 5.83
C SER A 473 -26.70 -14.15 7.25
N ILE A 474 -25.52 -13.55 7.43
CA ILE A 474 -25.04 -13.14 8.78
C ILE A 474 -26.01 -12.13 9.43
N PHE A 475 -26.66 -11.32 8.60
CA PHE A 475 -27.76 -10.40 8.96
C PHE A 475 -28.85 -10.48 7.88
N PRO A 476 -30.14 -10.20 8.21
CA PRO A 476 -31.16 -9.93 7.19
C PRO A 476 -30.70 -8.80 6.25
N GLU A 477 -31.08 -8.84 4.97
CA GLU A 477 -30.63 -7.83 4.00
C GLU A 477 -31.04 -6.39 4.38
N GLN A 478 -32.12 -6.24 5.16
CA GLN A 478 -32.54 -4.95 5.73
C GLN A 478 -31.58 -4.37 6.79
N GLU A 479 -30.79 -5.20 7.49
CA GLU A 479 -29.90 -4.75 8.57
C GLU A 479 -28.45 -4.49 8.14
N ALA A 480 -28.04 -4.90 6.94
CA ALA A 480 -26.67 -4.64 6.42
C ALA A 480 -26.38 -3.15 6.11
N GLY A 481 -27.31 -2.25 6.45
CA GLY A 481 -27.37 -0.90 5.91
C GLY A 481 -27.54 -0.92 4.39
N ALA A 482 -28.34 -1.84 3.87
CA ALA A 482 -28.83 -1.85 2.50
C ALA A 482 -30.35 -1.59 2.49
N PRO A 483 -30.80 -0.40 2.94
CA PRO A 483 -32.20 -0.05 2.80
C PRO A 483 -32.56 -0.06 1.31
N ALA A 484 -33.65 -0.75 0.97
CA ALA A 484 -34.29 -0.55 -0.31
C ALA A 484 -34.96 0.83 -0.31
N ALA A 485 -34.16 1.89 -0.47
CA ALA A 485 -34.67 3.17 -0.95
C ALA A 485 -35.52 2.91 -2.21
N PRO A 486 -36.63 3.63 -2.43
CA PRO A 486 -37.52 3.38 -3.58
C PRO A 486 -36.84 3.79 -4.89
N ARG A 487 -35.96 2.91 -5.40
CA ARG A 487 -35.28 3.00 -6.69
C ARG A 487 -36.33 3.01 -7.78
N THR A 488 -36.56 4.18 -8.37
CA THR A 488 -37.57 4.34 -9.42
C THR A 488 -36.93 3.90 -10.75
N PRO A 489 -37.37 2.80 -11.38
CA PRO A 489 -36.71 2.30 -12.59
C PRO A 489 -36.89 3.27 -13.76
N GLY A 490 -35.89 3.37 -14.63
CA GLY A 490 -35.87 4.22 -15.82
C GLY A 490 -35.27 5.62 -15.60
N ILE A 491 -34.62 5.90 -14.47
CA ILE A 491 -33.96 7.20 -14.22
C ILE A 491 -32.75 7.42 -15.15
N PHE A 492 -32.02 6.36 -15.50
CA PHE A 492 -30.80 6.41 -16.31
C PHE A 492 -31.01 5.94 -17.76
N SER A 493 -32.06 5.16 -18.02
CA SER A 493 -32.39 4.61 -19.34
C SER A 493 -32.69 5.65 -20.43
N GLY A 494 -32.43 5.30 -21.68
CA GLY A 494 -32.69 6.10 -22.88
C GLY A 494 -31.50 6.96 -23.33
N PHE A 495 -31.76 7.84 -24.30
CA PHE A 495 -30.78 8.75 -24.87
C PHE A 495 -30.40 9.90 -23.92
N TYR A 496 -29.11 10.25 -23.91
CA TYR A 496 -28.56 11.43 -23.25
C TYR A 496 -27.47 12.07 -24.11
N ALA A 497 -27.25 13.37 -23.91
CA ALA A 497 -26.13 14.10 -24.48
C ALA A 497 -25.69 15.23 -23.53
N GLY A 498 -24.44 15.68 -23.64
CA GLY A 498 -23.87 16.69 -22.75
C GLY A 498 -22.55 17.25 -23.24
N ALA A 499 -21.97 18.11 -22.41
CA ALA A 499 -20.64 18.70 -22.59
C ALA A 499 -19.80 18.50 -21.33
N GLN A 500 -18.48 18.41 -21.48
CA GLN A 500 -17.55 18.28 -20.38
C GLN A 500 -16.29 19.14 -20.57
N LEU A 501 -15.71 19.53 -19.45
CA LEU A 501 -14.37 20.13 -19.35
C LEU A 501 -13.49 19.18 -18.57
N GLY A 502 -12.29 18.93 -19.05
CA GLY A 502 -11.34 18.03 -18.42
C GLY A 502 -9.96 18.63 -18.19
N HIS A 503 -9.19 17.97 -17.33
CA HIS A 503 -7.78 18.28 -17.06
C HIS A 503 -7.06 16.96 -16.77
N GLY A 504 -5.82 16.84 -17.21
CA GLY A 504 -5.05 15.61 -16.99
C GLY A 504 -3.69 15.60 -17.66
N GLY A 505 -3.02 14.47 -17.54
CA GLY A 505 -1.72 14.23 -18.16
C GLY A 505 -1.80 13.76 -19.60
N LEU A 506 -0.92 14.31 -20.44
CA LEU A 506 -0.37 13.63 -21.61
C LEU A 506 1.01 13.10 -21.22
N THR A 507 1.26 11.81 -21.43
CA THR A 507 2.56 11.17 -21.18
C THR A 507 3.01 10.43 -22.42
N THR A 508 4.31 10.37 -22.68
CA THR A 508 4.88 9.64 -23.81
C THR A 508 6.20 9.02 -23.40
N ALA A 509 6.33 7.70 -23.52
CA ALA A 509 7.63 7.06 -23.49
C ALA A 509 8.26 7.21 -24.88
N THR A 510 9.43 7.85 -24.94
CA THR A 510 10.19 8.12 -26.16
C THR A 510 11.46 7.27 -26.15
N PHE A 511 11.68 6.48 -27.20
CA PHE A 511 12.93 5.71 -27.38
C PHE A 511 13.55 6.02 -28.74
N GLY A 512 14.85 6.33 -28.77
CA GLY A 512 15.52 6.78 -29.99
C GLY A 512 17.00 6.41 -30.05
N PRO A 513 17.57 6.03 -31.21
CA PRO A 513 18.99 5.77 -31.36
C PRO A 513 19.81 7.06 -31.25
N ARG A 514 21.06 6.95 -30.77
CA ARG A 514 21.99 8.07 -30.53
C ARG A 514 23.41 7.77 -31.02
N ASP A 515 24.19 8.85 -31.15
CA ASP A 515 25.54 8.92 -31.72
C ASP A 515 26.37 7.66 -31.47
N GLY A 516 26.81 7.00 -32.56
CA GLY A 516 27.70 5.84 -32.51
C GLY A 516 27.06 4.51 -32.06
N GLY A 517 25.73 4.41 -32.02
CA GLY A 517 25.03 3.18 -31.61
C GLY A 517 24.61 3.17 -30.14
N GLY A 518 24.39 4.34 -29.56
CA GLY A 518 23.72 4.53 -28.27
C GLY A 518 22.20 4.65 -28.40
N PHE A 519 21.52 5.05 -27.31
CA PHE A 519 20.08 5.34 -27.28
C PHE A 519 19.73 6.43 -26.25
N ASP A 520 18.56 7.06 -26.39
CA ASP A 520 17.80 7.72 -25.32
C ASP A 520 16.56 6.85 -25.04
N ASP A 521 16.17 6.75 -23.76
CA ASP A 521 14.85 6.30 -23.31
C ASP A 521 14.36 7.33 -22.28
N ALA A 522 13.15 7.86 -22.43
CA ALA A 522 12.64 8.88 -21.52
C ALA A 522 11.11 8.89 -21.40
N ASN A 523 10.60 9.44 -20.30
CA ASN A 523 9.18 9.59 -20.04
C ASN A 523 8.79 11.08 -20.05
N MET A 524 8.57 11.59 -21.26
CA MET A 524 8.14 12.97 -21.51
C MET A 524 6.66 13.16 -21.17
N GLY A 525 6.25 14.38 -20.87
CA GLY A 525 4.82 14.70 -20.75
C GLY A 525 4.51 15.96 -19.96
N GLY A 526 3.25 16.37 -20.05
CA GLY A 526 2.74 17.63 -19.49
C GLY A 526 1.27 17.53 -19.07
N LEU A 527 0.76 18.61 -18.47
CA LEU A 527 -0.60 18.70 -17.93
C LEU A 527 -1.42 19.71 -18.74
N GLY A 528 -2.53 19.28 -19.32
CA GLY A 528 -3.36 20.11 -20.20
C GLY A 528 -4.84 20.10 -19.85
N VAL A 529 -5.57 21.09 -20.39
CA VAL A 529 -7.03 21.14 -20.36
C VAL A 529 -7.59 20.47 -21.62
N SER A 530 -8.80 19.92 -21.51
CA SER A 530 -9.57 19.40 -22.63
C SER A 530 -11.03 19.81 -22.53
N TYR A 531 -11.74 19.77 -23.65
CA TYR A 531 -13.18 20.02 -23.70
C TYR A 531 -13.82 19.12 -24.74
N GLY A 532 -15.07 18.73 -24.52
CA GLY A 532 -15.74 17.81 -25.44
C GLY A 532 -17.24 17.70 -25.25
N LEU A 533 -17.88 17.12 -26.26
CA LEU A 533 -19.28 16.73 -26.27
C LEU A 533 -19.39 15.21 -26.16
N PHE A 534 -20.41 14.73 -25.47
CA PHE A 534 -20.71 13.30 -25.37
C PHE A 534 -22.19 13.04 -25.65
N ALA A 535 -22.49 11.90 -26.25
CA ALA A 535 -23.85 11.43 -26.49
C ALA A 535 -23.92 9.91 -26.39
N GLY A 536 -24.98 9.37 -25.82
CA GLY A 536 -25.08 7.93 -25.60
C GLY A 536 -26.48 7.44 -25.32
N TRP A 537 -26.61 6.12 -25.23
CA TRP A 537 -27.84 5.42 -24.91
C TRP A 537 -27.59 4.41 -23.79
N ASN A 538 -28.39 4.49 -22.73
CA ASN A 538 -28.33 3.59 -21.58
C ASN A 538 -29.59 2.70 -21.52
N THR A 539 -29.43 1.49 -20.99
CA THR A 539 -30.51 0.53 -20.73
C THR A 539 -30.33 -0.04 -19.33
N GLU A 540 -31.31 0.17 -18.45
CA GLU A 540 -31.33 -0.47 -17.12
C GLU A 540 -31.78 -1.94 -17.21
N ILE A 541 -31.06 -2.81 -16.50
CA ILE A 541 -31.36 -4.23 -16.33
C ILE A 541 -31.20 -4.54 -14.82
N SER A 542 -32.31 -4.52 -14.09
CA SER A 542 -32.31 -4.57 -12.61
C SER A 542 -31.45 -3.41 -12.03
N ASN A 543 -30.45 -3.70 -11.18
CA ASN A 543 -29.54 -2.69 -10.62
C ASN A 543 -28.41 -2.26 -11.57
N TRP A 544 -28.28 -2.87 -12.75
CA TRP A 544 -27.22 -2.57 -13.71
C TRP A 544 -27.68 -1.62 -14.81
N VAL A 545 -26.78 -0.79 -15.31
CA VAL A 545 -26.93 0.02 -16.51
C VAL A 545 -25.91 -0.47 -17.53
N LEU A 546 -26.38 -0.87 -18.71
CA LEU A 546 -25.55 -1.11 -19.88
C LEU A 546 -25.71 0.06 -20.85
N GLY A 547 -24.63 0.58 -21.40
CA GLY A 547 -24.68 1.73 -22.30
C GLY A 547 -23.65 1.70 -23.41
N LEU A 548 -23.92 2.50 -24.44
CA LEU A 548 -22.96 2.90 -25.47
C LEU A 548 -22.90 4.43 -25.47
N GLU A 549 -21.69 4.97 -25.48
CA GLU A 549 -21.41 6.40 -25.52
C GLU A 549 -20.40 6.71 -26.63
N ILE A 550 -20.66 7.77 -27.39
CA ILE A 550 -19.67 8.43 -28.22
C ILE A 550 -19.24 9.74 -27.55
N ASP A 551 -17.95 10.03 -27.61
CA ASP A 551 -17.37 11.30 -27.18
C ASP A 551 -16.54 11.92 -28.31
N ALA A 552 -16.52 13.24 -28.38
CA ALA A 552 -15.69 13.98 -29.33
C ALA A 552 -15.23 15.29 -28.67
N GLY A 553 -13.93 15.57 -28.74
CA GLY A 553 -13.32 16.67 -28.00
C GLY A 553 -11.94 17.02 -28.51
N ASP A 554 -11.30 17.93 -27.79
CA ASP A 554 -10.11 18.67 -28.20
C ASP A 554 -9.30 19.04 -26.93
N SER A 555 -7.99 19.27 -27.06
CA SER A 555 -7.06 19.38 -25.94
C SER A 555 -6.02 20.47 -26.19
N ASN A 556 -5.49 21.06 -25.11
CA ASN A 556 -4.20 21.77 -25.14
C ASN A 556 -3.21 21.04 -24.21
N ALA A 557 -3.03 19.74 -24.45
CA ALA A 557 -2.07 18.94 -23.71
C ALA A 557 -0.85 18.73 -24.60
N ASP A 558 0.27 19.30 -24.17
CA ASP A 558 1.54 19.28 -24.88
C ASP A 558 2.71 18.95 -23.94
N TRP A 559 3.87 18.70 -24.52
CA TRP A 559 5.15 18.64 -23.82
C TRP A 559 6.30 19.06 -24.73
N TYR A 560 7.33 19.67 -24.14
CA TYR A 560 8.49 20.21 -24.85
C TYR A 560 9.81 19.62 -24.34
N HIS A 561 10.78 19.40 -25.23
CA HIS A 561 12.16 19.05 -24.88
C HIS A 561 13.14 19.83 -25.76
N LYS A 562 14.11 20.52 -25.13
CA LYS A 562 15.19 21.20 -25.84
C LYS A 562 16.47 21.32 -25.02
N LYS A 563 17.60 21.09 -25.71
CA LYS A 563 18.94 21.42 -25.24
C LYS A 563 19.62 22.36 -26.22
N ASP A 564 20.18 23.48 -25.76
CA ASP A 564 20.89 24.45 -26.63
C ASP A 564 22.28 23.95 -27.09
N LYS A 565 22.26 22.93 -27.95
CA LYS A 565 23.40 22.31 -28.63
C LYS A 565 22.97 21.93 -30.05
N GLY A 566 23.80 22.24 -31.04
CA GLY A 566 23.47 22.01 -32.46
C GLY A 566 23.28 20.54 -32.88
N THR A 567 23.85 19.60 -32.11
CA THR A 567 23.67 18.13 -32.23
C THR A 567 22.95 17.58 -31.01
N ALA A 568 21.81 18.19 -30.70
CA ALA A 568 20.84 17.70 -29.74
C ALA A 568 19.44 17.96 -30.33
N PRO A 569 18.46 17.09 -30.05
CA PRO A 569 17.12 17.30 -30.55
C PRO A 569 16.44 18.48 -29.85
N THR A 570 15.49 19.09 -30.58
CA THR A 570 14.33 19.77 -30.02
C THR A 570 13.11 18.99 -30.45
N VAL A 571 12.35 18.48 -29.49
CA VAL A 571 11.16 17.64 -29.70
C VAL A 571 9.96 18.31 -29.03
N TYR A 572 8.78 18.25 -29.67
CA TYR A 572 7.52 18.49 -28.97
C TYR A 572 6.40 17.61 -29.51
N VAL A 573 5.40 17.34 -28.66
CA VAL A 573 4.13 16.73 -29.05
C VAL A 573 2.99 17.57 -28.51
N GLU A 574 2.05 17.96 -29.38
CA GLU A 574 0.77 18.58 -29.03
C GLU A 574 -0.37 17.61 -29.38
N LYS A 575 -1.34 17.46 -28.47
CA LYS A 575 -2.53 16.62 -28.67
C LYS A 575 -3.69 17.44 -29.22
N ASP A 576 -4.09 17.17 -30.46
CA ASP A 576 -5.24 17.79 -31.13
C ASP A 576 -6.59 17.12 -30.71
N GLY A 577 -7.57 17.16 -31.62
CA GLY A 577 -8.89 16.55 -31.50
C GLY A 577 -8.88 15.02 -31.34
N SER A 578 -9.94 14.52 -30.70
CA SER A 578 -10.16 13.10 -30.44
C SER A 578 -11.64 12.71 -30.57
N VAL A 579 -11.88 11.46 -30.95
CA VAL A 579 -13.22 10.84 -31.07
C VAL A 579 -13.20 9.45 -30.45
N GLY A 580 -14.06 9.22 -29.45
CA GLY A 580 -14.20 7.97 -28.72
C GLY A 580 -15.52 7.24 -28.97
N LEU A 581 -15.49 5.92 -28.87
CA LEU A 581 -16.65 5.04 -28.73
C LEU A 581 -16.43 4.10 -27.54
N SER A 582 -17.26 4.23 -26.51
CA SER A 582 -17.15 3.49 -25.25
C SER A 582 -18.40 2.64 -24.97
N ALA A 583 -18.18 1.38 -24.61
CA ALA A 583 -19.16 0.59 -23.86
C ALA A 583 -19.12 1.00 -22.39
N ARG A 584 -20.28 1.14 -21.76
CA ARG A 584 -20.44 1.53 -20.35
C ARG A 584 -21.17 0.44 -19.58
N VAL A 585 -20.67 0.11 -18.39
CA VAL A 585 -21.32 -0.80 -17.43
C VAL A 585 -21.33 -0.09 -16.08
N GLY A 586 -22.50 0.10 -15.49
CA GLY A 586 -22.64 0.77 -14.21
C GLY A 586 -23.67 0.14 -13.28
N TYR A 587 -23.59 0.53 -12.01
CA TYR A 587 -24.38 -0.01 -10.91
C TYR A 587 -25.11 1.13 -10.18
N LEU A 588 -26.41 0.95 -9.97
CA LEU A 588 -27.28 1.94 -9.36
C LEU A 588 -27.07 2.02 -7.83
N LEU A 589 -26.61 3.18 -7.38
CA LEU A 589 -26.50 3.59 -5.99
C LEU A 589 -27.72 4.44 -5.59
N ASP A 590 -27.95 4.62 -4.28
CA ASP A 590 -29.12 5.37 -3.80
C ASP A 590 -29.16 6.82 -4.29
N GLY A 591 -28.00 7.50 -4.38
CA GLY A 591 -27.90 8.87 -4.87
C GLY A 591 -27.63 9.02 -6.38
N GLY A 592 -27.27 7.96 -7.11
CA GLY A 592 -26.84 8.09 -8.51
C GLY A 592 -26.26 6.82 -9.13
N LEU A 593 -25.40 6.96 -10.15
CA LEU A 593 -24.80 5.85 -10.89
C LEU A 593 -23.27 5.88 -10.74
N LEU A 594 -22.67 4.80 -10.26
CA LEU A 594 -21.24 4.50 -10.45
C LEU A 594 -21.10 3.66 -11.73
N TYR A 595 -20.18 4.00 -12.63
CA TYR A 595 -19.95 3.22 -13.85
C TYR A 595 -18.47 3.08 -14.17
N GLY A 596 -18.14 1.98 -14.86
CA GLY A 596 -16.93 1.84 -15.65
C GLY A 596 -17.23 1.99 -17.14
N LYS A 597 -16.18 2.29 -17.92
CA LYS A 597 -16.21 2.30 -19.38
C LYS A 597 -14.98 1.61 -19.97
N LEU A 598 -15.18 0.98 -21.12
CA LEU A 598 -14.13 0.41 -21.96
C LEU A 598 -14.46 0.79 -23.41
N GLY A 599 -13.49 1.35 -24.13
CA GLY A 599 -13.73 1.90 -25.47
C GLY A 599 -12.49 1.97 -26.33
N ALA A 600 -12.71 2.32 -27.59
CA ALA A 600 -11.68 2.70 -28.54
C ALA A 600 -11.77 4.22 -28.79
N VAL A 601 -10.62 4.86 -28.96
CA VAL A 601 -10.47 6.28 -29.23
C VAL A 601 -9.59 6.43 -30.46
N LYS A 602 -9.85 7.44 -31.29
CA LYS A 602 -8.85 7.98 -32.21
C LYS A 602 -8.51 9.40 -31.80
N THR A 603 -7.22 9.73 -31.77
CA THR A 603 -6.69 11.06 -31.41
C THR A 603 -5.64 11.45 -32.44
N ASP A 604 -5.68 12.71 -32.89
CA ASP A 604 -4.61 13.27 -33.72
C ASP A 604 -3.53 13.91 -32.82
N PHE A 605 -2.26 13.70 -33.16
CA PHE A 605 -1.10 14.26 -32.45
C PHE A 605 -0.21 15.00 -33.44
N HIS A 606 0.17 16.24 -33.13
CA HIS A 606 1.21 16.96 -33.86
C HIS A 606 2.55 16.69 -33.18
N THR A 607 3.48 16.06 -33.91
CA THR A 607 4.83 15.80 -33.44
C THR A 607 5.86 16.52 -34.31
N TYR A 608 6.82 17.15 -33.66
CA TYR A 608 7.95 17.82 -34.30
C TYR A 608 9.26 17.33 -33.66
N ASP A 609 10.26 17.06 -34.49
CA ASP A 609 11.57 16.59 -34.06
C ASP A 609 12.67 17.09 -35.00
N THR A 610 13.74 17.66 -34.46
CA THR A 610 14.90 18.10 -35.24
C THR A 610 16.16 18.15 -34.40
N ASP A 611 17.30 17.80 -35.00
CA ASP A 611 18.59 18.30 -34.54
C ASP A 611 18.61 19.85 -34.69
N ASN A 612 19.00 20.60 -33.66
CA ASN A 612 18.86 22.06 -33.63
C ASN A 612 19.54 22.79 -34.81
N ASN A 613 20.66 22.29 -35.32
CA ASN A 613 21.34 22.87 -36.49
C ASN A 613 20.86 22.30 -37.85
N ASN A 614 19.90 21.39 -37.86
CA ASN A 614 19.41 20.71 -39.08
C ASN A 614 17.90 20.88 -39.31
N VAL A 615 17.32 22.05 -38.98
CA VAL A 615 15.90 22.38 -39.20
C VAL A 615 15.36 22.01 -40.62
N PRO A 616 16.12 22.12 -41.73
CA PRO A 616 15.64 21.65 -43.05
C PRO A 616 15.41 20.14 -43.18
N GLY A 617 15.87 19.35 -42.20
CA GLY A 617 15.69 17.91 -42.08
C GLY A 617 14.79 17.50 -40.91
N ALA A 618 14.08 18.44 -40.28
CA ALA A 618 13.12 18.20 -39.22
C ALA A 618 11.98 17.27 -39.68
N ALA A 619 11.45 16.48 -38.75
CA ALA A 619 10.10 15.95 -38.84
C ALA A 619 9.10 17.01 -38.34
N ASP A 620 8.03 17.21 -39.10
CA ASP A 620 6.87 18.04 -38.74
C ASP A 620 5.64 17.30 -39.27
N GLN A 621 4.96 16.54 -38.41
CA GLN A 621 3.99 15.51 -38.82
C GLN A 621 2.76 15.50 -37.90
N LYS A 622 1.57 15.29 -38.48
CA LYS A 622 0.37 14.91 -37.71
C LYS A 622 0.14 13.41 -37.82
N GLN A 623 0.28 12.73 -36.69
CA GLN A 623 -0.03 11.32 -36.47
C GLN A 623 -1.49 11.19 -36.01
N SER A 624 -2.05 9.99 -36.10
CA SER A 624 -3.51 9.83 -36.21
C SER A 624 -3.94 8.50 -35.55
N GLU A 625 -3.59 8.38 -34.27
CA GLU A 625 -3.47 7.10 -33.58
C GLU A 625 -4.77 6.62 -32.94
N THR A 626 -4.93 5.30 -32.95
CA THR A 626 -6.01 4.62 -32.22
C THR A 626 -5.52 4.27 -30.82
N GLY A 627 -6.43 4.13 -29.86
CA GLY A 627 -6.08 3.79 -28.49
C GLY A 627 -7.20 3.10 -27.73
N THR A 628 -6.82 2.26 -26.77
CA THR A 628 -7.75 1.60 -25.86
C THR A 628 -7.95 2.47 -24.62
N ARG A 629 -9.20 2.85 -24.36
CA ARG A 629 -9.61 3.67 -23.21
C ARG A 629 -10.31 2.83 -22.16
N ILE A 630 -9.82 2.87 -20.93
CA ILE A 630 -10.53 2.42 -19.73
C ILE A 630 -10.95 3.65 -18.91
N GLY A 631 -12.02 3.56 -18.13
CA GLY A 631 -12.40 4.65 -17.24
C GLY A 631 -13.43 4.29 -16.19
N LEU A 632 -13.59 5.19 -15.22
CA LEU A 632 -14.54 5.12 -14.11
C LEU A 632 -15.24 6.47 -13.94
N GLY A 633 -16.47 6.51 -13.46
CA GLY A 633 -17.15 7.78 -13.22
C GLY A 633 -18.42 7.68 -12.37
N LEU A 634 -18.90 8.86 -11.96
CA LEU A 634 -20.12 9.05 -11.18
C LEU A 634 -21.09 9.94 -11.97
N GLU A 635 -22.37 9.55 -12.07
CA GLU A 635 -23.44 10.45 -12.55
C GLU A 635 -24.43 10.75 -11.42
N ILE A 636 -24.58 12.03 -11.09
CA ILE A 636 -25.51 12.54 -10.08
C ILE A 636 -26.63 13.31 -10.79
N PRO A 637 -27.88 12.81 -10.82
CA PRO A 637 -28.99 13.55 -11.43
C PRO A 637 -29.36 14.76 -10.57
N ALA A 638 -29.26 15.96 -11.15
CA ALA A 638 -29.62 17.22 -10.52
C ALA A 638 -31.10 17.59 -10.73
N SER A 639 -31.73 17.03 -11.76
CA SER A 639 -33.18 17.10 -12.00
C SER A 639 -33.70 15.84 -12.70
N ARG A 640 -34.95 15.85 -13.18
CA ARG A 640 -35.52 14.76 -13.99
C ARG A 640 -34.76 14.50 -15.30
N ASN A 641 -34.05 15.50 -15.81
CA ASN A 641 -33.35 15.46 -17.09
C ASN A 641 -31.87 15.88 -16.96
N LEU A 642 -31.56 16.88 -16.13
CA LEU A 642 -30.18 17.36 -15.93
C LEU A 642 -29.41 16.43 -14.98
N PHE A 643 -28.14 16.15 -15.29
CA PHE A 643 -27.20 15.50 -14.39
C PHE A 643 -25.82 16.14 -14.46
N VAL A 644 -25.09 16.02 -13.35
CA VAL A 644 -23.66 16.30 -13.26
C VAL A 644 -22.92 14.96 -13.35
N ARG A 645 -21.77 14.97 -14.02
CA ARG A 645 -20.90 13.81 -14.21
C ARG A 645 -19.49 14.13 -13.73
N THR A 646 -18.89 13.23 -12.97
CA THR A 646 -17.43 13.11 -12.94
C THR A 646 -17.05 11.86 -13.72
N ASP A 647 -16.02 11.97 -14.54
CA ASP A 647 -15.52 10.91 -15.40
C ASP A 647 -13.99 10.94 -15.33
N TYR A 648 -13.37 9.76 -15.27
CA TYR A 648 -11.94 9.61 -15.37
C TYR A 648 -11.64 8.56 -16.45
N SER A 649 -10.72 8.88 -17.34
CA SER A 649 -10.27 7.96 -18.39
C SER A 649 -8.76 7.92 -18.50
N TYR A 650 -8.23 6.70 -18.59
CA TYR A 650 -6.89 6.42 -19.06
C TYR A 650 -6.97 5.83 -20.47
N THR A 651 -6.21 6.40 -21.42
CA THR A 651 -6.15 5.94 -22.82
C THR A 651 -4.69 5.62 -23.16
N ARG A 652 -4.38 4.37 -23.51
CA ARG A 652 -3.10 4.01 -24.14
C ARG A 652 -3.30 3.96 -25.65
N TYR A 653 -2.48 4.67 -26.40
CA TYR A 653 -2.50 4.69 -27.86
C TYR A 653 -1.57 3.62 -28.44
N ASP A 654 -1.74 3.32 -29.72
CA ASP A 654 -0.82 2.50 -30.52
C ASP A 654 0.53 3.24 -30.68
N ASP A 655 1.62 2.50 -30.92
CA ASP A 655 2.97 3.04 -31.05
C ASP A 655 3.26 3.61 -32.45
N TYR A 656 3.88 4.79 -32.50
CA TYR A 656 4.23 5.46 -33.77
C TYR A 656 5.70 5.87 -33.84
N GLY A 657 6.25 5.88 -35.06
CA GLY A 657 7.65 6.21 -35.34
C GLY A 657 7.80 7.53 -36.11
N VAL A 658 8.57 8.47 -35.57
CA VAL A 658 8.86 9.78 -36.19
C VAL A 658 10.28 9.75 -36.74
N THR A 659 10.44 10.06 -38.03
CA THR A 659 11.74 9.99 -38.73
C THR A 659 12.22 11.38 -39.12
N TYR A 660 13.36 11.81 -38.57
CA TYR A 660 14.04 13.08 -38.90
C TYR A 660 15.48 12.83 -39.38
N GLN A 661 16.13 13.88 -39.90
CA GLN A 661 17.55 13.84 -40.24
C GLN A 661 18.39 14.45 -39.12
N THR A 662 19.29 13.67 -38.52
CA THR A 662 20.35 14.20 -37.66
C THR A 662 21.36 15.02 -38.48
N LEU A 663 22.15 15.85 -37.81
CA LEU A 663 23.21 16.67 -38.41
C LEU A 663 24.42 15.84 -38.88
N ILE A 664 24.58 14.59 -38.39
CA ILE A 664 25.81 13.79 -38.57
C ILE A 664 25.51 12.39 -39.15
N ASP A 665 24.66 11.60 -38.48
CA ASP A 665 24.48 10.17 -38.77
C ASP A 665 23.35 9.88 -39.79
N GLY A 666 22.67 10.93 -40.27
CA GLY A 666 21.61 10.85 -41.28
C GLY A 666 20.22 10.58 -40.69
N ALA A 667 19.39 9.85 -41.42
CA ALA A 667 18.00 9.55 -41.05
C ALA A 667 17.94 8.62 -39.83
N VAL A 668 17.26 9.06 -38.77
CA VAL A 668 16.95 8.24 -37.58
C VAL A 668 15.44 8.25 -37.34
N THR A 669 14.94 7.23 -36.63
CA THR A 669 13.54 7.13 -36.23
C THR A 669 13.47 6.95 -34.73
N GLU A 670 12.67 7.79 -34.07
CA GLU A 670 12.32 7.65 -32.65
C GLU A 670 10.89 7.09 -32.53
N SER A 671 10.66 6.22 -31.56
CA SER A 671 9.35 5.61 -31.27
C SER A 671 8.68 6.28 -30.07
N PHE A 672 7.39 6.56 -30.22
CA PHE A 672 6.56 7.31 -29.27
C PHE A 672 5.42 6.40 -28.79
N GLU A 673 5.48 5.98 -27.53
CA GLU A 673 4.40 5.29 -26.83
C GLU A 673 3.59 6.29 -26.00
N THR A 674 2.54 6.86 -26.57
CA THR A 674 1.74 7.91 -25.94
C THR A 674 0.56 7.34 -25.12
N SER A 675 0.27 7.94 -23.97
CA SER A 675 -0.94 7.68 -23.17
C SER A 675 -1.46 8.93 -22.46
N ASP A 676 -2.78 9.02 -22.27
CA ASP A 676 -3.43 10.11 -21.52
C ASP A 676 -4.18 9.64 -20.28
N ALA A 677 -4.28 10.53 -19.29
CA ALA A 677 -4.93 10.30 -18.00
C ALA A 677 -5.77 11.52 -17.61
N VAL A 678 -7.03 11.56 -18.06
CA VAL A 678 -7.88 12.76 -18.03
C VAL A 678 -9.04 12.61 -17.06
N PHE A 679 -9.16 13.56 -16.12
CA PHE A 679 -10.40 13.80 -15.37
C PHE A 679 -11.32 14.73 -16.14
N SER A 680 -12.63 14.53 -16.09
CA SER A 680 -13.65 15.35 -16.73
C SER A 680 -14.84 15.64 -15.81
N LEU A 681 -15.21 16.92 -15.71
CA LEU A 681 -16.46 17.39 -15.12
C LEU A 681 -17.47 17.68 -16.25
N GLY A 682 -18.57 16.92 -16.27
CA GLY A 682 -19.61 17.00 -17.31
C GLY A 682 -20.96 17.50 -16.81
N LEU A 683 -21.69 18.19 -17.69
CA LEU A 683 -23.11 18.48 -17.57
C LEU A 683 -23.86 17.79 -18.70
N GLY A 684 -24.83 16.94 -18.34
CA GLY A 684 -25.58 16.12 -19.29
C GLY A 684 -27.09 16.28 -19.16
N TRP A 685 -27.79 16.03 -20.26
CA TRP A 685 -29.25 16.07 -20.37
C TRP A 685 -29.78 14.73 -20.89
N ARG A 686 -30.68 14.10 -20.13
CA ARG A 686 -31.39 12.86 -20.54
C ARG A 686 -32.73 13.21 -21.17
N PHE A 687 -33.02 12.61 -22.32
CA PHE A 687 -34.19 12.96 -23.14
C PHE A 687 -35.44 12.11 -22.77
N GLY A 688 -36.61 12.55 -23.23
CA GLY A 688 -37.91 11.93 -22.92
C GLY A 688 -38.73 12.70 -21.88
N GLY A 689 -40.06 12.68 -22.02
CA GLY A 689 -40.97 13.51 -21.21
C GLY A 689 -41.41 12.92 -19.86
N ASN A 690 -41.61 11.60 -19.79
CA ASN A 690 -42.14 10.93 -18.59
C ASN A 690 -41.03 10.35 -17.69
N ARG A 691 -39.94 11.10 -17.46
CA ARG A 691 -38.83 10.64 -16.61
C ARG A 691 -39.22 10.65 -15.12
N PRO A 692 -38.86 9.62 -14.33
CA PRO A 692 -39.19 9.57 -12.90
C PRO A 692 -38.57 10.72 -12.11
N GLN A 693 -39.11 10.99 -10.92
CA GLN A 693 -38.47 11.89 -9.96
C GLN A 693 -37.59 11.09 -9.00
N MET A 694 -36.42 11.62 -8.64
CA MET A 694 -35.58 11.00 -7.61
C MET A 694 -36.24 11.06 -6.24
N ALA A 695 -35.88 10.10 -5.38
CA ALA A 695 -36.08 10.24 -3.94
C ALA A 695 -35.32 11.47 -3.43
N ALA A 696 -35.94 12.26 -2.56
CA ALA A 696 -35.29 13.38 -1.90
C ALA A 696 -34.60 12.90 -0.61
N ARG A 697 -33.43 13.48 -0.30
CA ARG A 697 -32.70 13.26 0.96
C ARG A 697 -32.39 14.60 1.63
N SER A 698 -32.21 14.58 2.95
CA SER A 698 -31.92 15.78 3.73
C SER A 698 -30.44 16.11 3.67
N ALA A 699 -30.10 17.36 3.36
CA ALA A 699 -28.73 17.86 3.48
C ALA A 699 -28.17 17.81 4.92
N THR A 700 -29.01 17.52 5.94
CA THR A 700 -28.51 17.23 7.30
C THR A 700 -27.82 15.86 7.42
N GLU A 701 -28.03 14.93 6.47
CA GLU A 701 -27.40 13.60 6.45
C GLU A 701 -25.87 13.65 6.23
N LEU A 702 -25.33 14.78 5.74
CA LEU A 702 -23.89 14.97 5.51
C LEU A 702 -23.15 15.63 6.68
N ARG A 703 -23.85 15.85 7.81
CA ARG A 703 -23.26 16.41 9.02
C ARG A 703 -22.57 15.35 9.88
N GLY A 704 -21.60 15.77 10.68
CA GLY A 704 -20.92 14.91 11.64
C GLY A 704 -19.52 14.49 11.18
N PRO A 705 -18.82 13.69 11.99
CA PRO A 705 -17.53 13.14 11.62
C PRO A 705 -17.69 12.07 10.54
N TYR A 706 -16.67 11.95 9.69
CA TYR A 706 -16.58 10.93 8.65
C TYR A 706 -15.15 10.44 8.49
N LEU A 707 -14.98 9.21 8.03
CA LEU A 707 -13.69 8.66 7.61
C LEU A 707 -13.85 7.69 6.44
N GLY A 708 -12.77 7.44 5.71
CA GLY A 708 -12.77 6.49 4.61
C GLY A 708 -11.39 6.17 4.05
N ALA A 709 -11.38 5.23 3.11
CA ALA A 709 -10.21 4.85 2.31
C ALA A 709 -10.42 5.30 0.87
N GLN A 710 -9.33 5.57 0.16
CA GLN A 710 -9.35 6.01 -1.24
C GLN A 710 -8.21 5.40 -2.04
N LEU A 711 -8.50 5.04 -3.28
CA LEU A 711 -7.52 4.65 -4.29
C LEU A 711 -7.43 5.77 -5.32
N GLY A 712 -6.21 6.11 -5.73
CA GLY A 712 -5.95 7.17 -6.68
C GLY A 712 -5.16 6.71 -7.90
N HIS A 713 -5.28 7.47 -8.98
CA HIS A 713 -4.39 7.41 -10.13
C HIS A 713 -4.09 8.85 -10.54
N GLY A 714 -2.80 9.19 -10.64
CA GLY A 714 -2.33 10.55 -10.85
C GLY A 714 -1.29 10.62 -11.96
N THR A 715 -0.93 11.85 -12.32
CA THR A 715 0.21 12.20 -13.17
C THR A 715 1.13 13.10 -12.37
N LEU A 716 2.38 12.69 -12.19
CA LEU A 716 3.49 13.53 -11.76
C LEU A 716 4.05 14.17 -13.02
N GLY A 717 4.11 15.50 -13.05
CA GLY A 717 4.73 16.26 -14.14
C GLY A 717 5.79 17.21 -13.56
N THR A 718 6.97 17.24 -14.18
CA THR A 718 8.11 18.06 -13.75
C THR A 718 8.65 18.86 -14.92
N GLU A 719 8.66 20.19 -14.78
CA GLU A 719 9.44 21.07 -15.66
C GLU A 719 10.90 21.03 -15.17
N LEU A 720 11.79 20.44 -15.96
CA LEU A 720 13.22 20.37 -15.65
C LEU A 720 13.98 21.44 -16.47
N THR A 721 14.50 22.44 -15.77
CA THR A 721 15.33 23.51 -16.35
C THR A 721 16.76 23.43 -15.85
N GLY A 722 17.73 23.97 -16.60
CA GLY A 722 19.11 24.01 -16.11
C GLY A 722 20.17 24.33 -17.15
N VAL A 723 21.43 24.11 -16.76
CA VAL A 723 22.62 24.27 -17.59
C VAL A 723 23.42 22.97 -17.60
N HIS A 724 23.41 22.33 -18.76
CA HIS A 724 24.25 21.18 -19.06
C HIS A 724 25.64 21.65 -19.52
N ASN A 725 26.61 21.62 -18.60
CA ASN A 725 27.99 21.97 -18.87
C ASN A 725 28.71 20.87 -19.67
N THR A 726 29.53 21.27 -20.64
CA THR A 726 30.32 20.36 -21.47
C THR A 726 31.70 20.96 -21.76
N VAL A 727 32.67 20.11 -22.13
CA VAL A 727 34.06 20.50 -22.41
C VAL A 727 34.17 21.54 -23.54
N SER A 728 33.16 21.67 -24.40
CA SER A 728 33.09 22.70 -25.45
C SER A 728 32.38 23.99 -25.01
N ALA A 729 31.26 23.89 -24.28
CA ALA A 729 30.49 25.03 -23.77
C ALA A 729 29.41 24.60 -22.74
N PRO A 730 28.91 25.53 -21.90
CA PRO A 730 27.59 25.41 -21.28
C PRO A 730 26.48 25.36 -22.34
N ALA A 731 25.46 24.52 -22.13
CA ALA A 731 24.26 24.46 -22.95
C ALA A 731 23.01 24.52 -22.05
N ALA A 732 22.11 25.47 -22.29
CA ALA A 732 20.84 25.53 -21.56
C ALA A 732 19.96 24.30 -21.85
N PHE A 733 19.07 23.98 -20.93
CA PHE A 733 18.18 22.84 -21.00
C PHE A 733 16.79 23.17 -20.45
N THR A 734 15.76 22.66 -21.13
CA THR A 734 14.35 22.66 -20.72
C THR A 734 13.75 21.33 -21.19
N GLY A 735 13.04 20.63 -20.32
CA GLY A 735 12.28 19.44 -20.71
C GLY A 735 11.13 19.16 -19.76
N ASP A 736 9.97 18.82 -20.32
CA ASP A 736 8.75 18.47 -19.60
C ASP A 736 8.63 16.94 -19.50
N PHE A 737 8.75 16.44 -18.28
CA PHE A 737 8.75 15.01 -17.99
C PHE A 737 7.53 14.61 -17.17
N ALA A 738 6.89 13.50 -17.49
CA ALA A 738 5.74 13.03 -16.72
C ALA A 738 5.51 11.52 -16.78
N LYS A 739 4.95 10.99 -15.70
CA LYS A 739 4.45 9.61 -15.62
C LYS A 739 3.13 9.54 -14.87
N THR A 740 2.29 8.60 -15.27
CA THR A 740 1.08 8.21 -14.54
C THR A 740 1.32 7.02 -13.62
N GLY A 741 0.65 6.99 -12.47
CA GLY A 741 0.72 5.85 -11.55
C GLY A 741 -0.31 5.90 -10.43
N PHE A 742 -0.37 4.82 -9.64
CA PHE A 742 -1.36 4.64 -8.59
C PHE A 742 -0.94 5.24 -7.25
N THR A 743 -1.94 5.61 -6.45
CA THR A 743 -1.79 6.00 -5.05
C THR A 743 -2.87 5.32 -4.20
N GLY A 744 -2.66 5.25 -2.89
CA GLY A 744 -3.64 4.75 -1.93
C GLY A 744 -3.61 5.62 -0.69
N GLY A 745 -4.72 5.71 0.04
CA GLY A 745 -4.74 6.61 1.19
C GLY A 745 -6.01 6.58 2.01
N PHE A 746 -5.99 7.38 3.06
CA PHE A 746 -7.06 7.48 4.04
C PHE A 746 -7.41 8.94 4.27
N PHE A 747 -8.69 9.18 4.60
CA PHE A 747 -9.18 10.51 4.90
C PHE A 747 -10.10 10.47 6.12
N ALA A 748 -10.03 11.52 6.94
CA ALA A 748 -10.90 11.71 8.10
C ALA A 748 -11.26 13.20 8.22
N GLY A 749 -12.50 13.50 8.57
CA GLY A 749 -12.97 14.88 8.60
C GLY A 749 -14.25 15.10 9.38
N TYR A 750 -14.70 16.35 9.41
CA TYR A 750 -15.96 16.74 10.01
C TYR A 750 -16.76 17.62 9.03
N GLY A 751 -17.98 17.19 8.72
CA GLY A 751 -18.88 17.88 7.80
C GLY A 751 -19.96 18.68 8.54
N TYR A 752 -20.30 19.85 8.02
CA TYR A 752 -21.42 20.66 8.51
C TYR A 752 -22.21 21.26 7.35
N THR A 753 -23.53 21.34 7.48
CA THR A 753 -24.41 21.86 6.42
C THR A 753 -25.31 22.99 6.90
N LEU A 754 -25.31 24.08 6.14
CA LEU A 754 -26.14 25.29 6.32
C LEU A 754 -27.17 25.31 5.20
N SER A 755 -28.36 24.78 5.48
CA SER A 755 -29.36 24.38 4.47
C SER A 755 -28.73 23.45 3.43
N GLN A 756 -28.42 23.94 2.23
CA GLN A 756 -27.80 23.15 1.15
C GLN A 756 -26.29 23.41 1.01
N VAL A 757 -25.72 24.43 1.68
CA VAL A 757 -24.29 24.71 1.64
C VAL A 757 -23.57 23.74 2.57
N TYR A 758 -22.57 23.04 2.07
CA TYR A 758 -21.67 22.17 2.84
C TYR A 758 -20.35 22.88 3.11
N VAL A 759 -19.84 22.75 4.33
CA VAL A 759 -18.47 23.09 4.72
C VAL A 759 -17.91 21.92 5.52
N GLY A 760 -16.69 21.49 5.21
CA GLY A 760 -16.01 20.44 5.96
C GLY A 760 -14.51 20.68 6.06
N LEU A 761 -13.92 20.23 7.17
CA LEU A 761 -12.48 20.09 7.33
C LEU A 761 -12.13 18.62 7.10
N GLU A 762 -11.05 18.35 6.38
CA GLU A 762 -10.57 17.00 6.07
C GLU A 762 -9.05 16.92 6.20
N LEU A 763 -8.57 15.88 6.88
CA LEU A 763 -7.18 15.43 6.90
C LEU A 763 -7.04 14.22 5.97
N GLU A 764 -5.92 14.12 5.27
CA GLU A 764 -5.61 13.01 4.37
C GLU A 764 -4.16 12.51 4.54
N ALA A 765 -3.96 11.21 4.36
CA ALA A 765 -2.66 10.56 4.24
C ALA A 765 -2.65 9.70 2.96
N GLU A 766 -1.53 9.66 2.26
CA GLU A 766 -1.44 9.21 0.87
C GLU A 766 -0.08 8.52 0.62
N ALA A 767 -0.08 7.21 0.31
CA ALA A 767 1.08 6.47 -0.15
C ALA A 767 1.08 6.43 -1.69
N ALA A 768 2.26 6.52 -2.30
CA ALA A 768 2.42 6.55 -3.75
C ALA A 768 3.78 5.94 -4.13
N ASN A 769 3.86 5.26 -5.28
CA ASN A 769 5.12 4.81 -5.83
C ASN A 769 5.03 4.81 -7.35
N PHE A 770 5.40 5.95 -7.94
CA PHE A 770 5.56 6.10 -9.38
C PHE A 770 6.43 7.33 -9.67
N GLY A 771 7.14 7.29 -10.78
CA GLY A 771 8.05 8.35 -11.20
C GLY A 771 8.29 8.31 -12.70
N TRP A 772 8.88 9.39 -13.20
CA TRP A 772 9.39 9.46 -14.57
C TRP A 772 10.92 9.36 -14.54
N SER A 773 11.49 8.87 -15.64
CA SER A 773 12.94 8.81 -15.83
C SER A 773 13.34 9.18 -17.25
N HIS A 774 14.63 9.47 -17.40
CA HIS A 774 15.35 9.68 -18.66
C HIS A 774 16.71 9.00 -18.52
N GLU A 775 17.02 8.03 -19.39
CA GLU A 775 18.34 7.42 -19.56
C GLU A 775 18.93 7.81 -20.92
N ARG A 776 20.24 8.10 -20.97
CA ARG A 776 20.97 8.26 -22.23
C ARG A 776 22.25 7.42 -22.27
N VAL A 777 22.33 6.52 -23.23
CA VAL A 777 23.55 5.76 -23.54
C VAL A 777 24.21 6.35 -24.78
N ALA A 778 25.50 6.70 -24.68
CA ALA A 778 26.33 7.06 -25.83
C ALA A 778 27.03 5.82 -26.41
N GLY A 779 27.33 5.80 -27.71
CA GLY A 779 27.97 4.69 -28.45
C GLY A 779 29.38 4.26 -28.01
N GLY A 780 29.83 4.66 -26.82
CA GLY A 780 31.05 4.19 -26.15
C GLY A 780 30.82 3.78 -24.68
N GLY A 781 29.57 3.61 -24.25
CA GLY A 781 29.17 3.15 -22.91
C GLY A 781 29.31 4.17 -21.77
N SER A 782 30.06 5.26 -21.96
CA SER A 782 30.24 6.34 -20.96
C SER A 782 30.04 7.72 -21.57
N GLY A 783 29.20 8.56 -20.95
CA GLY A 783 28.96 9.96 -21.38
C GLY A 783 27.50 10.45 -21.35
N GLY A 784 26.58 9.60 -20.89
CA GLY A 784 25.16 9.92 -20.71
C GLY A 784 24.83 10.99 -19.68
N ARG A 785 23.54 11.26 -19.55
CA ARG A 785 22.92 11.97 -18.43
C ARG A 785 21.61 11.28 -18.11
N ASP A 786 21.53 10.75 -16.92
CA ASP A 786 20.47 9.85 -16.50
C ASP A 786 19.82 10.46 -15.26
N PHE A 787 18.52 10.74 -15.29
CA PHE A 787 17.84 11.49 -14.24
C PHE A 787 16.36 11.12 -14.12
N ALA A 788 15.82 11.22 -12.91
CA ALA A 788 14.48 10.73 -12.59
C ALA A 788 13.89 11.47 -11.37
N VAL A 789 12.56 11.49 -11.28
CA VAL A 789 11.82 11.89 -10.07
C VAL A 789 10.71 10.87 -9.78
N ASP A 790 10.76 10.27 -8.60
CA ASP A 790 9.67 9.44 -8.05
C ASP A 790 8.89 10.20 -6.97
N LYS A 791 7.56 10.10 -6.98
CA LYS A 791 6.72 10.45 -5.83
C LYS A 791 6.58 9.25 -4.89
N ARG A 792 6.79 9.47 -3.59
CA ARG A 792 6.72 8.46 -2.51
C ARG A 792 5.45 8.54 -1.64
N GLY A 793 4.79 9.69 -1.63
CA GLY A 793 3.57 9.90 -0.82
C GLY A 793 3.69 11.11 0.09
N GLY A 794 2.73 11.28 0.99
CA GLY A 794 2.60 12.48 1.81
C GLY A 794 1.32 12.54 2.64
N TYR A 795 1.07 13.71 3.22
CA TYR A 795 -0.10 13.99 4.06
C TYR A 795 -0.58 15.43 3.87
N GLY A 796 -1.82 15.71 4.28
CA GLY A 796 -2.41 17.03 4.02
C GLY A 796 -3.65 17.36 4.84
N ALA A 797 -4.02 18.64 4.77
CA ALA A 797 -5.20 19.21 5.41
C ALA A 797 -5.92 20.13 4.43
N SER A 798 -7.25 19.95 4.26
CA SER A 798 -8.04 20.72 3.31
C SER A 798 -9.38 21.20 3.87
N LEU A 799 -9.77 22.39 3.41
CA LEU A 799 -11.11 22.93 3.54
C LEU A 799 -11.93 22.53 2.31
N ARG A 800 -13.09 21.92 2.53
CA ARG A 800 -14.04 21.50 1.51
C ARG A 800 -15.28 22.39 1.59
N VAL A 801 -15.70 22.99 0.48
CA VAL A 801 -16.90 23.85 0.40
C VAL A 801 -17.75 23.41 -0.78
N GLY A 802 -19.05 23.20 -0.58
CA GLY A 802 -19.90 22.58 -1.60
C GLY A 802 -21.39 22.85 -1.47
N TYR A 803 -22.15 22.20 -2.35
CA TYR A 803 -23.60 22.29 -2.44
C TYR A 803 -24.21 20.88 -2.49
N VAL A 804 -25.19 20.63 -1.61
CA VAL A 804 -25.93 19.37 -1.52
C VAL A 804 -27.16 19.43 -2.43
N LEU A 805 -27.19 18.52 -3.40
CA LEU A 805 -28.28 18.33 -4.35
C LEU A 805 -29.51 17.66 -3.67
N PRO A 806 -30.72 17.79 -4.23
CA PRO A 806 -31.95 17.29 -3.59
C PRO A 806 -32.00 15.78 -3.31
N ASN A 807 -31.18 14.99 -4.01
CA ASN A 807 -31.01 13.55 -3.84
C ASN A 807 -29.97 13.16 -2.76
N GLY A 808 -29.36 14.14 -2.07
CA GLY A 808 -28.30 13.92 -1.07
C GLY A 808 -26.88 13.86 -1.64
N GLY A 809 -26.71 13.93 -2.97
CA GLY A 809 -25.38 14.00 -3.57
C GLY A 809 -24.70 15.35 -3.28
N LEU A 810 -23.40 15.34 -3.02
CA LEU A 810 -22.60 16.55 -2.76
C LEU A 810 -21.71 16.86 -3.96
N LEU A 811 -21.70 18.12 -4.39
CA LEU A 811 -20.65 18.66 -5.26
C LEU A 811 -19.83 19.66 -4.45
N TYR A 812 -18.51 19.55 -4.44
CA TYR A 812 -17.63 20.40 -3.62
C TYR A 812 -16.36 20.81 -4.36
N GLY A 813 -15.87 22.00 -4.04
CA GLY A 813 -14.47 22.40 -4.24
C GLY A 813 -13.66 22.11 -2.98
N ARG A 814 -12.34 21.94 -3.13
CA ARG A 814 -11.38 21.82 -2.03
C ARG A 814 -10.15 22.68 -2.25
N VAL A 815 -9.59 23.17 -1.14
CA VAL A 815 -8.28 23.83 -1.09
C VAL A 815 -7.56 23.40 0.18
N GLY A 816 -6.27 23.11 0.10
CA GLY A 816 -5.49 22.64 1.23
C GLY A 816 -3.99 22.76 1.03
N ALA A 817 -3.26 22.53 2.12
CA ALA A 817 -1.82 22.30 2.10
C ALA A 817 -1.55 20.79 2.14
N VAL A 818 -0.51 20.36 1.43
CA VAL A 818 0.01 18.98 1.44
C VAL A 818 1.52 19.02 1.55
N GLU A 819 2.09 18.09 2.29
CA GLU A 819 3.53 17.80 2.29
C GLU A 819 3.74 16.50 1.48
N THR A 820 4.76 16.40 0.64
CA THR A 820 5.00 15.20 -0.20
C THR A 820 6.48 14.90 -0.37
N ARG A 821 6.87 13.63 -0.18
CA ARG A 821 8.23 13.10 -0.38
C ARG A 821 8.47 12.72 -1.84
N PHE A 822 9.61 13.16 -2.37
CA PHE A 822 10.11 12.91 -3.71
C PHE A 822 11.55 12.37 -3.66
N ASN A 823 11.83 11.33 -4.43
CA ASN A 823 13.21 10.91 -4.68
C ASN A 823 13.66 11.49 -6.02
N THR A 824 14.76 12.24 -6.03
CA THR A 824 15.35 12.85 -7.24
C THR A 824 16.73 12.27 -7.49
N PHE A 825 16.95 11.77 -8.71
CA PHE A 825 18.21 11.17 -9.15
C PHE A 825 18.80 11.98 -10.30
N TYR A 826 20.13 12.16 -10.31
CA TYR A 826 20.87 12.76 -11.41
C TYR A 826 22.31 12.20 -11.53
N ALA A 827 22.60 11.51 -12.63
CA ALA A 827 23.92 11.02 -13.00
C ALA A 827 24.45 11.69 -14.27
N ARG A 828 25.78 11.79 -14.37
CA ARG A 828 26.49 12.38 -15.52
C ARG A 828 27.57 11.41 -16.00
N GLY A 829 27.15 10.33 -16.65
CA GLY A 829 28.03 9.22 -17.01
C GLY A 829 28.70 8.61 -15.76
N PRO A 830 30.00 8.26 -15.79
CA PRO A 830 30.67 7.53 -14.72
C PRO A 830 31.07 8.40 -13.50
N ASN A 831 30.47 9.58 -13.33
CA ASN A 831 30.61 10.37 -12.11
C ASN A 831 29.73 9.77 -11.00
N THR A 832 30.06 10.02 -9.74
CA THR A 832 29.16 9.73 -8.61
C THR A 832 27.81 10.39 -8.88
N PRO A 833 26.68 9.66 -8.83
CA PRO A 833 25.36 10.27 -8.98
C PRO A 833 25.04 11.18 -7.80
N VAL A 834 24.18 12.17 -8.04
CA VAL A 834 23.44 12.87 -6.99
C VAL A 834 22.11 12.15 -6.84
N ASP A 835 21.82 11.70 -5.62
CA ASP A 835 20.63 10.95 -5.29
C ASP A 835 20.14 11.47 -3.93
N ARG A 836 18.88 11.92 -3.88
CA ARG A 836 18.34 12.71 -2.78
C ARG A 836 16.86 12.42 -2.58
N SER A 837 16.45 12.31 -1.31
CA SER A 837 15.05 12.31 -0.89
C SER A 837 14.73 13.70 -0.33
N ASP A 838 13.72 14.35 -0.89
CA ASP A 838 13.27 15.69 -0.51
C ASP A 838 11.78 15.71 -0.20
N THR A 839 11.39 16.50 0.79
CA THR A 839 10.00 16.67 1.21
C THR A 839 9.56 18.09 0.89
N LEU A 840 8.54 18.24 0.03
CA LEU A 840 8.12 19.52 -0.54
C LEU A 840 6.71 19.92 -0.07
N ASP A 841 6.57 21.18 0.34
CA ASP A 841 5.28 21.81 0.67
C ASP A 841 4.53 22.20 -0.61
N GLY A 842 3.27 21.78 -0.74
CA GLY A 842 2.42 22.03 -1.91
C GLY A 842 1.05 22.60 -1.58
N THR A 843 0.55 23.49 -2.44
CA THR A 843 -0.84 23.95 -2.39
C THR A 843 -1.70 23.09 -3.32
N ARG A 844 -2.66 22.36 -2.74
CA ARG A 844 -3.55 21.43 -3.44
C ARG A 844 -4.95 22.04 -3.60
N PHE A 845 -5.35 22.29 -4.85
CA PHE A 845 -6.68 22.73 -5.23
C PHE A 845 -7.45 21.56 -5.86
N GLY A 846 -8.78 21.54 -5.75
CA GLY A 846 -9.53 20.43 -6.33
C GLY A 846 -11.04 20.60 -6.34
N LEU A 847 -11.72 19.63 -6.93
CA LEU A 847 -13.16 19.51 -6.98
C LEU A 847 -13.60 18.06 -7.00
N GLY A 848 -14.75 17.75 -6.40
CA GLY A 848 -15.22 16.38 -6.29
C GLY A 848 -16.72 16.26 -6.12
N ALA A 849 -17.17 15.01 -6.23
CA ALA A 849 -18.56 14.60 -6.17
C ALA A 849 -18.71 13.41 -5.21
N GLU A 850 -19.72 13.45 -4.33
CA GLU A 850 -20.10 12.31 -3.48
C GLU A 850 -21.50 11.81 -3.83
N ILE A 851 -21.64 10.49 -3.96
CA ILE A 851 -22.90 9.77 -4.08
C ILE A 851 -23.14 8.97 -2.80
N THR A 852 -24.28 9.19 -2.16
CA THR A 852 -24.73 8.38 -1.04
C THR A 852 -25.02 6.95 -1.51
N ALA A 853 -24.40 5.96 -0.86
CA ALA A 853 -24.45 4.54 -1.22
C ALA A 853 -25.22 3.70 -0.19
N SER A 854 -25.38 4.19 1.04
CA SER A 854 -26.32 3.70 2.05
C SER A 854 -26.63 4.81 3.07
N GLU A 855 -27.45 4.55 4.10
CA GLU A 855 -27.72 5.52 5.19
C GLU A 855 -26.45 6.15 5.79
N ASN A 856 -25.41 5.35 6.02
CA ASN A 856 -24.16 5.78 6.67
C ASN A 856 -22.93 5.74 5.75
N SER A 857 -23.06 5.51 4.43
CA SER A 857 -21.89 5.42 3.54
C SER A 857 -22.07 6.12 2.20
N PHE A 858 -20.94 6.54 1.63
CA PHE A 858 -20.86 7.27 0.38
C PHE A 858 -19.66 6.82 -0.46
N VAL A 859 -19.82 6.87 -1.77
CA VAL A 859 -18.71 6.79 -2.74
C VAL A 859 -18.39 8.22 -3.16
N ARG A 860 -17.10 8.58 -3.20
CA ARG A 860 -16.65 9.89 -3.70
C ARG A 860 -15.69 9.73 -4.86
N MET A 861 -15.72 10.69 -5.78
CA MET A 861 -14.65 10.92 -6.76
C MET A 861 -14.14 12.34 -6.56
N ASP A 862 -12.85 12.46 -6.25
CA ASP A 862 -12.14 13.72 -6.01
C ASP A 862 -11.09 13.91 -7.10
N TYR A 863 -11.00 15.11 -7.67
CA TYR A 863 -9.89 15.54 -8.51
C TYR A 863 -9.13 16.64 -7.79
N SER A 864 -7.80 16.56 -7.78
CA SER A 864 -6.94 17.60 -7.25
C SER A 864 -5.72 17.87 -8.12
N TYR A 865 -5.37 19.14 -8.27
CA TYR A 865 -4.10 19.62 -8.79
C TYR A 865 -3.24 20.14 -7.63
N THR A 866 -1.99 19.70 -7.55
CA THR A 866 -1.00 20.18 -6.57
C THR A 866 0.09 20.94 -7.31
N ARG A 867 0.38 22.18 -6.90
CA ARG A 867 1.65 22.84 -7.23
C ARG A 867 2.53 22.84 -5.98
N TYR A 868 3.75 22.30 -6.11
CA TYR A 868 4.75 22.37 -5.05
C TYR A 868 5.44 23.74 -5.06
N SER A 869 5.79 24.21 -3.87
CA SER A 869 6.19 25.61 -3.63
C SER A 869 7.67 25.84 -3.89
N ASP A 870 8.48 24.82 -3.61
CA ASP A 870 9.93 24.79 -3.76
C ASP A 870 10.32 23.88 -4.93
N SER A 871 11.43 24.22 -5.59
CA SER A 871 12.09 23.35 -6.56
C SER A 871 13.17 22.50 -5.89
N VAL A 872 13.44 21.32 -6.45
CA VAL A 872 14.67 20.58 -6.11
C VAL A 872 15.78 21.12 -7.01
N ASP A 873 16.77 21.78 -6.40
CA ASP A 873 17.94 22.31 -7.10
C ASP A 873 19.16 21.39 -6.82
N LEU A 874 19.82 20.88 -7.87
CA LEU A 874 20.94 19.92 -7.79
C LEU A 874 22.18 20.38 -8.57
N LEU A 875 23.37 20.09 -8.01
CA LEU A 875 24.68 20.31 -8.64
C LEU A 875 25.42 18.99 -8.82
N SER A 876 25.60 18.55 -10.07
CA SER A 876 25.96 17.15 -10.38
C SER A 876 27.37 16.71 -9.94
N ASN A 877 28.30 17.64 -9.74
CA ASN A 877 29.66 17.39 -9.22
C ASN A 877 30.32 18.73 -8.82
N PRO A 878 30.38 19.11 -7.53
CA PRO A 878 30.89 20.41 -7.08
C PRO A 878 32.42 20.58 -7.18
N VAL A 879 33.15 19.60 -7.73
CA VAL A 879 34.63 19.59 -7.81
C VAL A 879 35.13 19.77 -9.26
N GLY A 880 34.24 20.01 -10.23
CA GLY A 880 34.58 20.29 -11.63
C GLY A 880 33.66 21.36 -12.24
N ASP A 881 33.24 21.16 -13.48
CA ASP A 881 32.11 21.90 -14.08
C ASP A 881 30.82 21.13 -13.79
N PRO A 882 30.06 21.39 -12.69
CA PRO A 882 28.80 20.71 -12.41
C PRO A 882 27.77 21.00 -13.49
N ASP A 883 26.84 20.07 -13.71
CA ASP A 883 25.54 20.45 -14.27
C ASP A 883 24.70 21.08 -13.16
N ASP A 884 23.97 22.15 -13.47
CA ASP A 884 23.16 22.95 -12.56
C ASP A 884 21.69 22.82 -12.99
N MET A 885 20.89 22.12 -12.18
CA MET A 885 19.61 21.54 -12.61
C MET A 885 18.51 21.80 -11.58
N ARG A 886 17.33 22.21 -12.07
CA ARG A 886 16.21 22.70 -11.28
C ARG A 886 14.91 22.03 -11.70
N PHE A 887 14.31 21.28 -10.77
CA PHE A 887 13.12 20.46 -10.97
C PHE A 887 11.90 21.16 -10.34
N GLU A 888 10.96 21.68 -11.14
CA GLU A 888 9.66 22.19 -10.65
C GLU A 888 8.58 21.10 -10.75
N ASN A 889 8.23 20.49 -9.61
CA ASN A 889 7.27 19.40 -9.53
C ASN A 889 5.82 19.89 -9.48
N SER A 890 4.93 19.16 -10.16
CA SER A 890 3.47 19.35 -10.17
C SER A 890 2.74 18.01 -10.20
N GLU A 891 1.49 17.99 -9.78
CA GLU A 891 0.66 16.78 -9.78
C GLU A 891 -0.76 17.09 -10.24
N SER A 892 -1.32 16.19 -11.06
CA SER A 892 -2.78 16.01 -11.15
C SER A 892 -3.16 14.63 -10.62
N LEU A 893 -4.20 14.52 -9.79
CA LEU A 893 -4.56 13.29 -9.08
C LEU A 893 -6.08 13.12 -9.01
N VAL A 894 -6.56 11.95 -9.43
CA VAL A 894 -7.95 11.51 -9.22
C VAL A 894 -8.00 10.44 -8.16
N ARG A 895 -8.98 10.52 -7.26
CA ARG A 895 -9.18 9.56 -6.15
C ARG A 895 -10.63 9.09 -6.08
N LEU A 896 -10.83 7.78 -6.12
CA LEU A 896 -12.10 7.11 -5.83
C LEU A 896 -12.08 6.62 -4.38
N GLY A 897 -12.97 7.15 -3.55
CA GLY A 897 -13.02 6.85 -2.11
C GLY A 897 -14.34 6.22 -1.66
N LEU A 898 -14.26 5.34 -0.68
CA LEU A 898 -15.39 4.81 0.09
C LEU A 898 -15.33 5.37 1.51
N GLY A 899 -16.37 6.10 1.91
CA GLY A 899 -16.43 6.77 3.21
C GLY A 899 -17.67 6.43 4.03
N PHE A 900 -17.56 6.65 5.34
CA PHE A 900 -18.57 6.41 6.36
C PHE A 900 -18.87 7.67 7.18
N ARG A 901 -20.13 7.84 7.58
CA ARG A 901 -20.63 8.93 8.44
C ARG A 901 -21.18 8.34 9.74
N PHE A 902 -20.90 9.00 10.87
CA PHE A 902 -21.24 8.54 12.23
C PHE A 902 -22.27 9.44 12.92
#